data_AF-A0A7X1Y8X2-F1
#
_entry.id   AF-A0A7X1Y8X2-F1
#
_cell.length_a   1.000
_cell.length_b   1.000
_cell.length_c   1.000
_cell.angle_alpha   90.00
_cell.angle_beta   90.00
_cell.angle_gamma   90.00
#
_symmetry.space_group_name_H-M   'P 1'
#
loop_
_entity.id
_entity.type
_entity.pdbx_description
1 polymer ?
#
loop_
_entity_poly.entity_id
_entity_poly.type
_entity_poly.pdbx_seq_one_letter_code
_entity_poly.pdbx_strand_id
1 'polypeptide(L)'
;MSNVPQSRRRALPSACSLPANTLTLGLLAGLWTLPAHGLAYHEQGRLHDAASWHSQEFTRDWGLQAIGADAAYARGLSGRGVNLGIFDSGVDLRHGEFAGKGHRATRLADPGCTREELPTELADGCFFSNGDRAQVVYNDLPPDVLEALHYLVSIGDLSSDDLNDYLDMAGIEYEAHGTHVAGTMLANRDGVGTHGVAYGAALNTVRIFSNTYNFLPPVYKKTQSIEPGHLDTSTPTYKQMHAQNVRAINHSWNLSDRFADLDQLTAALAKHREGVGRSVAQGSLDFGLLQVWAAGNTSSPNLSPEQAPMAGVLATLPLAIAGLEPYWLSVINVDKNLTLSPGSFRCGYSMDWCVAAPGTAIASSVVSGEIDANKWYDEDGEVNGFEVTGDRPVFGYETWSGTSMAAPHVTGALGLLMERFPYLDNPQIRDVLLTTAQDLGAPGVDEVYGWGLIDLKKAIDGPGQLRVDTHVQMDRRAGGAVVWQGGAWDDWRNDIGGPGRLNKDGVGWLRLSGNNRFAGATLNQGILELDGTNHLTRDITVEGGLLRLNGALHGSALNVNGGIAQINGRVTDATTWVGAAGLLSGDGELSHTHVQGTLMPGSEHRALTVNGDYQQQAGSTLIARPGLNPGLPALQVTGTAHLQGGTLRLAPAPNVFALGQRYRVLQADAGINGRYDALDHQAFSPFLGFTQIHEAEQLSVDVSRGLPLVSAANSANQRAMAKAADALPMSAPLAQRLTSLFPEPAQRALDQLSGELYASTQSVLLENSHVIRDAALARASGLSPSGLWVQALNQNGRLDGDGNAAKVSHINTGVMIGADHGFDQGTRSGAAVRQQPRPCQHRERGQSLARHCPVWPACGAHLERVRALRRPGLCAQHDTEQAPGQFCRHR
;
A
#
# COMPACT_ATOMS: atom_id res chain seq x y z
N MET A 1 -16.77 12.28 -39.10
CA MET A 1 -16.45 13.17 -40.23
C MET A 1 -15.23 13.98 -39.80
N SER A 2 -14.02 13.46 -40.00
CA SER A 2 -13.19 13.63 -41.23
C SER A 2 -12.52 15.02 -41.22
N ASN A 3 -11.21 15.21 -41.36
CA ASN A 3 -10.12 14.35 -41.80
C ASN A 3 -8.77 14.95 -41.36
N VAL A 4 -7.79 14.06 -41.14
CA VAL A 4 -6.35 14.30 -41.30
C VAL A 4 -5.96 13.92 -42.75
N PRO A 5 -4.86 14.43 -43.33
CA PRO A 5 -3.72 13.54 -43.66
C PRO A 5 -2.34 14.18 -43.38
N GLN A 6 -1.36 13.49 -42.77
CA GLN A 6 -0.28 12.67 -43.39
C GLN A 6 0.63 13.45 -44.36
N SER A 7 1.97 13.34 -44.43
CA SER A 7 2.98 12.38 -43.96
C SER A 7 4.38 12.87 -44.40
N ARG A 8 5.48 12.42 -43.76
CA ARG A 8 6.56 11.61 -44.40
C ARG A 8 7.75 11.37 -43.46
N ARG A 9 8.28 10.14 -43.56
CA ARG A 9 9.43 9.54 -42.84
C ARG A 9 10.73 9.67 -43.65
N ARG A 10 11.86 9.41 -42.94
CA ARG A 10 13.21 8.88 -43.34
C ARG A 10 14.31 9.89 -42.97
N ALA A 11 15.51 9.56 -42.48
CA ALA A 11 16.18 8.32 -42.04
C ALA A 11 17.47 8.73 -41.27
N LEU A 12 17.94 7.90 -40.33
CA LEU A 12 19.34 7.85 -39.84
C LEU A 12 20.22 7.09 -40.86
N PRO A 13 21.58 7.03 -40.82
CA PRO A 13 22.51 7.26 -39.68
C PRO A 13 23.85 7.96 -40.04
N SER A 14 24.73 8.19 -39.04
CA SER A 14 26.17 7.79 -39.02
C SER A 14 27.10 8.78 -38.30
N ALA A 15 28.05 8.19 -37.56
CA ALA A 15 29.16 8.73 -36.79
C ALA A 15 30.16 9.62 -37.56
N CYS A 16 30.86 10.55 -36.87
CA CYS A 16 32.30 10.47 -36.53
C CYS A 16 32.96 11.85 -36.20
N SER A 17 33.90 11.79 -35.25
CA SER A 17 35.17 12.53 -35.12
C SER A 17 35.24 14.03 -34.79
N LEU A 18 35.88 14.30 -33.64
CA LEU A 18 36.69 15.47 -33.26
C LEU A 18 37.82 15.76 -34.27
N PRO A 19 38.41 16.98 -34.23
CA PRO A 19 39.79 17.04 -33.74
C PRO A 19 40.08 18.21 -32.81
N ALA A 20 41.23 18.08 -32.13
CA ALA A 20 41.78 18.92 -31.08
C ALA A 20 42.79 19.97 -31.58
N ASN A 21 43.17 20.84 -30.63
CA ASN A 21 44.42 21.60 -30.46
C ASN A 21 44.49 23.03 -31.00
N THR A 22 44.59 23.97 -30.05
CA THR A 22 45.71 24.93 -30.00
C THR A 22 45.98 25.33 -28.54
N LEU A 23 47.17 24.95 -28.05
CA LEU A 23 47.79 25.36 -26.80
C LEU A 23 48.37 26.78 -26.95
N THR A 24 48.14 27.66 -25.99
CA THR A 24 49.07 28.75 -25.65
C THR A 24 49.15 28.88 -24.13
N LEU A 25 50.38 28.74 -23.61
CA LEU A 25 50.77 28.98 -22.23
C LEU A 25 50.90 30.49 -21.98
N GLY A 26 50.30 30.98 -20.89
CA GLY A 26 50.62 32.25 -20.25
C GLY A 26 50.52 32.08 -18.73
N LEU A 27 51.65 32.11 -18.05
CA LEU A 27 51.80 31.92 -16.60
C LEU A 27 51.49 33.20 -15.81
N LEU A 28 50.75 32.97 -14.71
CA LEU A 28 50.85 33.56 -13.37
C LEU A 28 50.19 34.90 -13.00
N ALA A 29 49.53 34.78 -11.83
CA ALA A 29 49.21 35.77 -10.79
C ALA A 29 47.87 36.52 -10.90
N GLY A 30 46.91 36.06 -10.08
CA GLY A 30 45.66 36.79 -9.82
C GLY A 30 44.66 35.97 -8.99
N LEU A 31 44.92 35.87 -7.67
CA LEU A 31 43.94 35.72 -6.59
C LEU A 31 42.69 34.85 -6.90
N TRP A 32 42.77 33.57 -6.55
CA TRP A 32 41.58 32.74 -6.39
C TRP A 32 40.88 33.14 -5.09
N THR A 33 39.93 34.07 -5.17
CA THR A 33 38.78 34.03 -4.26
C THR A 33 37.90 32.87 -4.72
N LEU A 34 38.21 31.66 -4.26
CA LEU A 34 37.22 30.59 -4.29
C LEU A 34 36.10 31.02 -3.32
N PRO A 35 34.85 31.18 -3.77
CA PRO A 35 33.75 31.15 -2.83
C PRO A 35 33.81 29.74 -2.23
N ALA A 36 33.89 29.66 -0.91
CA ALA A 36 33.61 28.43 -0.19
C ALA A 36 32.14 28.08 -0.50
N HIS A 37 31.92 27.39 -1.61
CA HIS A 37 30.70 26.65 -1.84
C HIS A 37 30.76 25.56 -0.78
N GLY A 38 30.01 25.72 0.30
CA GLY A 38 29.76 24.64 1.24
C GLY A 38 29.35 23.43 0.40
N LEU A 39 30.14 22.35 0.48
CA LEU A 39 29.79 21.09 -0.15
C LEU A 39 28.43 20.72 0.42
N ALA A 40 27.40 20.67 -0.43
CA ALA A 40 26.08 20.22 -0.01
C ALA A 40 26.22 18.83 0.63
N TYR A 41 25.67 18.65 1.83
CA TYR A 41 25.67 17.36 2.52
C TYR A 41 25.14 16.27 1.58
N HIS A 42 25.88 15.15 1.51
CA HIS A 42 25.48 13.99 0.72
C HIS A 42 25.19 12.84 1.68
N GLU A 43 23.92 12.46 1.78
CA GLU A 43 23.48 11.32 2.60
C GLU A 43 24.23 10.05 2.18
N GLN A 44 24.74 9.31 3.17
CA GLN A 44 25.48 8.06 2.97
C GLN A 44 24.60 6.83 3.27
N GLY A 45 23.48 7.03 3.96
CA GLY A 45 22.46 6.04 4.24
C GLY A 45 21.87 5.44 2.97
N ARG A 46 21.74 4.12 2.97
CA ARG A 46 21.18 3.32 1.88
C ARG A 46 19.94 2.58 2.39
N LEU A 47 18.91 2.52 1.55
CA LEU A 47 17.72 1.74 1.85
C LEU A 47 18.08 0.26 2.03
N HIS A 48 17.36 -0.43 2.90
CA HIS A 48 17.58 -1.84 3.29
C HIS A 48 18.89 -2.15 4.02
N ASP A 49 19.72 -1.16 4.33
CA ASP A 49 21.00 -1.34 5.03
C ASP A 49 21.08 -0.40 6.24
N ALA A 50 20.61 -0.86 7.41
CA ALA A 50 20.60 -0.06 8.64
C ALA A 50 22.01 0.42 9.04
N ALA A 51 23.03 -0.42 8.89
CA ALA A 51 24.40 -0.08 9.26
C ALA A 51 24.96 1.10 8.44
N SER A 52 24.47 1.31 7.20
CA SER A 52 24.88 2.45 6.38
C SER A 52 24.45 3.82 6.93
N TRP A 53 23.54 3.85 7.91
CA TRP A 53 23.07 5.08 8.54
C TRP A 53 23.91 5.51 9.75
N HIS A 54 24.89 4.71 10.17
CA HIS A 54 25.77 4.97 11.32
C HIS A 54 26.89 5.97 11.00
N SER A 55 26.51 7.17 10.58
CA SER A 55 27.40 8.33 10.41
C SER A 55 28.01 8.80 11.74
N GLN A 56 29.07 9.61 11.69
CA GLN A 56 29.64 10.23 12.89
C GLN A 56 28.60 11.02 13.70
N GLU A 57 27.75 11.79 13.01
CA GLU A 57 26.60 12.53 13.57
C GLU A 57 25.64 11.60 14.32
N PHE A 58 25.21 10.49 13.69
CA PHE A 58 24.37 9.45 14.32
C PHE A 58 25.01 8.88 15.60
N THR A 59 26.31 8.61 15.60
CA THR A 59 26.98 8.00 16.76
C THR A 59 27.19 8.94 17.94
N ARG A 60 26.90 10.25 17.80
CA ARG A 60 26.98 11.20 18.92
C ARG A 60 25.90 10.96 19.95
N ASP A 61 24.74 10.50 19.52
CA ASP A 61 23.65 10.07 20.38
C ASP A 61 23.49 8.56 20.29
N TRP A 62 23.95 7.86 21.33
CA TRP A 62 23.83 6.41 21.42
C TRP A 62 22.36 5.95 21.44
N GLY A 63 21.46 6.84 21.87
CA GLY A 63 20.04 6.56 22.00
C GLY A 63 19.39 6.23 20.65
N LEU A 64 19.84 6.86 19.56
CA LEU A 64 19.37 6.58 18.20
C LEU A 64 19.53 5.10 17.83
N GLN A 65 20.66 4.50 18.15
CA GLN A 65 20.90 3.08 17.89
C GLN A 65 20.10 2.20 18.86
N ALA A 66 20.04 2.57 20.13
CA ALA A 66 19.35 1.78 21.16
C ALA A 66 17.86 1.61 20.87
N ILE A 67 17.22 2.64 20.30
CA ILE A 67 15.80 2.58 19.91
C ILE A 67 15.57 2.04 18.50
N GLY A 68 16.62 1.67 17.75
CA GLY A 68 16.51 1.14 16.38
C GLY A 68 16.12 2.17 15.31
N ALA A 69 16.50 3.45 15.47
CA ALA A 69 16.17 4.51 14.51
C ALA A 69 16.80 4.27 13.13
N ASP A 70 17.98 3.66 13.08
CA ASP A 70 18.66 3.21 11.86
C ASP A 70 17.81 2.25 11.01
N ALA A 71 17.06 1.35 11.66
CA ALA A 71 16.13 0.45 10.96
C ALA A 71 14.98 1.21 10.30
N ALA A 72 14.48 2.28 10.94
CA ALA A 72 13.46 3.15 10.36
C ALA A 72 14.03 3.95 9.17
N TYR A 73 15.24 4.50 9.30
CA TYR A 73 15.90 5.24 8.23
C TYR A 73 16.22 4.34 7.02
N ALA A 74 16.60 3.08 7.26
CA ALA A 74 16.77 2.09 6.19
C ALA A 74 15.46 1.75 5.44
N ARG A 75 14.29 2.08 6.01
CA ARG A 75 13.00 2.05 5.30
C ARG A 75 12.63 3.39 4.67
N GLY A 76 13.54 4.36 4.66
CA GLY A 76 13.34 5.70 4.11
C GLY A 76 12.42 6.59 4.95
N LEU A 77 12.28 6.30 6.24
CA LEU A 77 11.54 7.15 7.18
C LEU A 77 12.47 8.24 7.73
N SER A 78 11.92 9.42 7.97
CA SER A 78 12.66 10.55 8.57
C SER A 78 11.79 11.44 9.46
N GLY A 79 10.47 11.21 9.49
CA GLY A 79 9.46 12.09 10.09
C GLY A 79 8.88 13.08 9.07
N ARG A 80 9.16 12.88 7.78
CA ARG A 80 8.79 13.85 6.74
C ARG A 80 7.27 13.99 6.65
N GLY A 81 6.81 15.24 6.63
CA GLY A 81 5.37 15.55 6.56
C GLY A 81 4.64 15.41 7.88
N VAL A 82 5.35 15.13 8.98
CA VAL A 82 4.83 15.12 10.34
C VAL A 82 5.23 16.40 11.06
N ASN A 83 4.30 16.96 11.83
CA ASN A 83 4.52 18.14 12.65
C ASN A 83 4.50 17.71 14.13
N LEU A 84 5.58 17.99 14.84
CA LEU A 84 5.75 17.69 16.27
C LEU A 84 5.76 18.99 17.07
N GLY A 85 5.24 18.93 18.29
CA GLY A 85 5.18 20.04 19.22
C GLY A 85 6.15 19.91 20.39
N ILE A 86 6.54 21.02 20.98
CA ILE A 86 7.31 21.08 22.23
C ILE A 86 6.79 22.21 23.13
N PHE A 87 6.56 21.90 24.40
CA PHE A 87 6.28 22.87 25.46
C PHE A 87 7.46 22.85 26.42
N ASP A 88 8.25 23.91 26.43
CA ASP A 88 9.50 23.98 27.22
C ASP A 88 9.90 25.44 27.51
N SER A 89 11.16 25.65 27.92
CA SER A 89 11.87 26.94 28.05
C SER A 89 12.07 27.70 26.74
N GLY A 90 11.56 27.18 25.62
CA GLY A 90 11.73 27.74 24.29
C GLY A 90 12.90 27.11 23.55
N VAL A 91 12.91 27.30 22.22
CA VAL A 91 13.91 26.69 21.33
C VAL A 91 14.56 27.81 20.55
N ASP A 92 15.89 27.96 20.63
CA ASP A 92 16.57 28.97 19.82
C ASP A 92 16.73 28.49 18.37
N LEU A 93 15.77 28.86 17.52
CA LEU A 93 15.70 28.44 16.12
C LEU A 93 16.78 29.08 15.23
N ARG A 94 17.63 29.95 15.78
CA ARG A 94 18.82 30.45 15.09
C ARG A 94 19.95 29.41 15.03
N HIS A 95 19.87 28.35 15.83
CA HIS A 95 20.83 27.25 15.78
C HIS A 95 20.84 26.58 14.39
N GLY A 96 22.02 26.27 13.85
CA GLY A 96 22.19 25.71 12.50
C GLY A 96 21.40 24.41 12.26
N GLU A 97 21.27 23.58 13.30
CA GLU A 97 20.46 22.34 13.33
C GLU A 97 18.97 22.51 12.97
N PHE A 98 18.44 23.74 13.00
CA PHE A 98 17.06 24.02 12.61
C PHE A 98 16.96 24.83 11.31
N ALA A 99 18.09 25.13 10.67
CA ALA A 99 18.14 25.93 9.45
C ALA A 99 17.39 25.25 8.30
N GLY A 100 16.56 26.03 7.58
CA GLY A 100 15.78 25.55 6.43
C GLY A 100 14.67 24.54 6.75
N LYS A 101 14.54 24.10 8.02
CA LYS A 101 13.48 23.21 8.48
C LYS A 101 12.17 23.98 8.64
N GLY A 102 11.04 23.32 8.35
CA GLY A 102 9.73 23.87 8.68
C GLY A 102 9.58 23.99 10.20
N HIS A 103 9.44 25.21 10.70
CA HIS A 103 9.15 25.47 12.11
C HIS A 103 8.07 26.54 12.26
N ARG A 104 7.34 26.49 13.38
CA ARG A 104 6.36 27.51 13.78
C ARG A 104 6.52 27.78 15.26
N ALA A 105 6.72 29.03 15.63
CA ALA A 105 6.68 29.45 17.01
C ALA A 105 5.27 29.92 17.37
N THR A 106 4.76 29.44 18.49
CA THR A 106 3.51 29.94 19.06
C THR A 106 3.85 30.98 20.11
N ARG A 107 3.27 32.16 19.93
CA ARG A 107 3.31 33.21 20.93
C ARG A 107 2.23 32.94 21.98
N LEU A 108 2.63 32.98 23.24
CA LEU A 108 1.71 32.99 24.37
C LEU A 108 1.75 34.39 25.00
N ALA A 109 0.60 34.99 25.24
CA ALA A 109 0.52 36.26 25.94
C ALA A 109 -0.84 36.41 26.62
N ASP A 110 -0.89 37.04 27.80
CA ASP A 110 -2.19 37.42 28.36
C ASP A 110 -2.82 38.57 27.52
N PRO A 111 -4.15 38.75 27.59
CA PRO A 111 -4.85 39.74 26.78
C PRO A 111 -4.26 41.16 26.93
N GLY A 112 -3.87 41.77 25.81
CA GLY A 112 -3.36 43.14 25.76
C GLY A 112 -1.84 43.25 25.75
N CYS A 113 -1.10 42.14 25.83
CA CYS A 113 0.33 42.19 26.09
C CYS A 113 1.17 41.98 24.84
N THR A 114 2.11 42.89 24.61
CA THR A 114 2.77 43.06 23.30
C THR A 114 4.28 42.84 23.30
N ARG A 115 4.93 42.74 24.47
CA ARG A 115 6.37 42.54 24.59
C ARG A 115 6.74 41.86 25.91
N GLU A 116 7.93 41.28 25.94
CA GLU A 116 8.57 40.77 27.16
C GLU A 116 9.13 41.94 27.97
N GLU A 117 8.43 42.33 29.02
CA GLU A 117 8.91 43.25 30.04
C GLU A 117 8.40 42.75 31.40
N LEU A 118 9.27 42.65 32.40
CA LEU A 118 8.93 42.21 33.75
C LEU A 118 8.84 43.42 34.71
N PRO A 119 7.68 44.08 34.92
CA PRO A 119 7.52 45.05 36.01
C PRO A 119 7.07 44.35 37.32
N THR A 120 7.58 44.76 38.51
CA THR A 120 7.26 44.06 39.78
C THR A 120 6.45 44.79 40.87
N GLU A 121 5.60 45.80 40.60
CA GLU A 121 4.62 46.23 41.63
C GLU A 121 3.17 46.36 41.12
N LEU A 122 2.29 45.50 41.66
CA LEU A 122 0.82 45.63 41.79
C LEU A 122 0.06 46.47 40.74
N ALA A 123 0.40 46.27 39.47
CA ALA A 123 -0.55 46.34 38.38
C ALA A 123 -0.31 45.08 37.55
N ASP A 124 -1.19 44.09 37.68
CA ASP A 124 -1.33 42.90 36.81
C ASP A 124 -0.19 42.73 35.79
N GLY A 125 0.96 42.22 36.27
CA GLY A 125 2.09 41.90 35.40
C GLY A 125 1.62 40.92 34.33
N CYS A 126 2.08 41.11 33.10
CA CYS A 126 1.51 40.37 31.99
C CYS A 126 2.47 39.36 31.36
N PHE A 127 2.02 38.12 31.24
CA PHE A 127 2.79 37.09 30.57
C PHE A 127 2.93 37.37 29.07
N PHE A 128 4.14 37.22 28.56
CA PHE A 128 4.45 37.14 27.14
C PHE A 128 5.62 36.18 26.95
N SER A 129 5.50 35.30 25.97
CA SER A 129 6.61 34.50 25.47
C SER A 129 6.49 34.25 23.97
N ASN A 130 7.65 34.09 23.32
CA ASN A 130 7.75 33.55 21.97
C ASN A 130 8.55 32.24 21.99
N GLY A 131 8.10 31.25 21.22
CA GLY A 131 8.67 29.90 21.22
C GLY A 131 9.99 29.74 20.46
N ASP A 132 10.41 30.72 19.67
CA ASP A 132 11.62 30.69 18.81
C ASP A 132 12.90 31.24 19.47
N ARG A 133 12.81 31.56 20.77
CA ARG A 133 13.91 32.00 21.61
C ARG A 133 13.96 31.15 22.86
N ALA A 134 15.17 30.85 23.31
CA ALA A 134 15.39 30.32 24.65
C ALA A 134 15.01 31.37 25.70
N GLN A 135 14.50 30.91 26.83
CA GLN A 135 14.32 31.71 28.03
C GLN A 135 15.66 32.29 28.49
N VAL A 136 15.62 33.48 29.10
CA VAL A 136 16.78 34.10 29.75
C VAL A 136 16.60 34.04 31.26
N VAL A 137 17.65 33.62 31.95
CA VAL A 137 17.71 33.57 33.42
C VAL A 137 18.78 34.55 33.88
N TYR A 138 18.42 35.47 34.77
CA TYR A 138 19.34 36.39 35.43
C TYR A 138 19.43 36.01 36.91
N ASN A 139 20.52 35.34 37.28
CA ASN A 139 20.90 35.06 38.66
C ASN A 139 21.75 36.23 39.19
N ASP A 140 21.11 37.14 39.91
CA ASP A 140 21.80 38.29 40.47
C ASP A 140 22.47 37.95 41.82
N LEU A 141 23.69 38.46 41.97
CA LEU A 141 24.45 38.39 43.21
C LEU A 141 24.97 39.79 43.55
N PRO A 142 24.14 40.63 44.21
CA PRO A 142 24.51 41.97 44.59
C PRO A 142 25.77 42.02 45.48
N PRO A 143 26.58 43.10 45.41
CA PRO A 143 27.83 43.20 46.16
C PRO A 143 27.69 43.04 47.68
N ASP A 144 26.62 43.57 48.27
CA ASP A 144 26.31 43.47 49.69
C ASP A 144 25.96 42.03 50.10
N VAL A 145 25.28 41.30 49.22
CA VAL A 145 25.00 39.88 49.42
C VAL A 145 26.24 39.02 49.29
N LEU A 146 27.11 39.33 48.32
CA LEU A 146 28.42 38.68 48.19
C LEU A 146 29.29 38.91 49.43
N GLU A 147 29.28 40.13 49.99
CA GLU A 147 29.94 40.44 51.26
C GLU A 147 29.37 39.62 52.42
N ALA A 148 28.04 39.48 52.49
CA ALA A 148 27.38 38.64 53.49
C ALA A 148 27.76 37.15 53.34
N LEU A 149 27.83 36.62 52.12
CA LEU A 149 28.29 35.25 51.86
C LEU A 149 29.74 35.05 52.30
N HIS A 150 30.64 35.98 51.99
CA HIS A 150 32.02 35.95 52.48
C HIS A 150 32.09 35.98 54.01
N TYR A 151 31.22 36.75 54.67
CA TYR A 151 31.12 36.75 56.12
C TYR A 151 30.66 35.39 56.67
N LEU A 152 29.65 34.75 56.07
CA LEU A 152 29.20 33.40 56.45
C LEU A 152 30.31 32.36 56.30
N VAL A 153 31.12 32.45 55.25
CA VAL A 153 32.33 31.62 55.09
C VAL A 153 33.33 31.90 56.22
N SER A 154 33.53 33.17 56.59
CA SER A 154 34.49 33.56 57.64
C SER A 154 34.13 33.04 59.04
N ILE A 155 32.84 32.86 59.33
CA ILE A 155 32.35 32.35 60.62
C ILE A 155 32.09 30.83 60.61
N GLY A 156 32.26 30.17 59.46
CA GLY A 156 32.11 28.73 59.29
C GLY A 156 30.66 28.24 59.09
N ASP A 157 29.72 29.16 58.87
CA ASP A 157 28.31 28.83 58.61
C ASP A 157 28.03 28.51 57.14
N LEU A 158 28.95 28.84 56.23
CA LEU A 158 28.93 28.48 54.82
C LEU A 158 30.30 27.92 54.42
N SER A 159 30.36 26.90 53.56
CA SER A 159 31.65 26.43 53.06
C SER A 159 32.17 27.33 51.93
N SER A 160 33.48 27.34 51.72
CA SER A 160 34.08 28.01 50.56
C SER A 160 33.61 27.40 49.24
N ASP A 161 33.25 26.12 49.24
CA ASP A 161 32.73 25.41 48.06
C ASP A 161 31.33 25.93 47.71
N ASP A 162 30.44 26.07 48.71
CA ASP A 162 29.11 26.65 48.49
C ASP A 162 29.17 28.10 47.96
N LEU A 163 30.15 28.89 48.43
CA LEU A 163 30.38 30.24 47.90
C LEU A 163 30.80 30.21 46.42
N ASN A 164 31.69 29.29 46.05
CA ASN A 164 32.09 29.14 44.64
C ASN A 164 30.91 28.72 43.78
N ASP A 165 30.05 27.82 44.27
CA ASP A 165 28.82 27.43 43.57
C ASP A 165 27.92 28.65 43.30
N TYR A 166 27.73 29.54 44.28
CA TYR A 166 26.96 30.77 44.06
C TYR A 166 27.60 31.72 43.05
N LEU A 167 28.94 31.82 43.05
CA LEU A 167 29.67 32.64 42.11
C LEU A 167 29.59 32.08 40.68
N ASP A 168 29.62 30.75 40.53
CA ASP A 168 29.50 30.07 39.24
C ASP A 168 28.08 30.16 38.68
N MET A 169 27.06 30.22 39.54
CA MET A 169 25.66 30.43 39.15
C MET A 169 25.33 31.89 38.84
N ALA A 170 26.09 32.86 39.35
CA ALA A 170 25.79 34.27 39.21
C ALA A 170 26.03 34.77 37.78
N GLY A 171 25.11 35.59 37.27
CA GLY A 171 25.18 36.14 35.92
C GLY A 171 23.86 36.04 35.17
N ILE A 172 23.92 36.36 33.89
CA ILE A 172 22.80 36.25 32.97
C ILE A 172 23.13 35.20 31.91
N GLU A 173 22.20 34.28 31.68
CA GLU A 173 22.42 33.14 30.78
C GLU A 173 21.15 32.77 30.01
N TYR A 174 21.35 32.00 28.94
CA TYR A 174 20.25 31.35 28.23
C TYR A 174 19.90 30.04 28.94
N GLU A 175 18.62 29.80 29.16
CA GLU A 175 18.12 28.48 29.54
C GLU A 175 18.06 27.59 28.29
N ALA A 176 19.09 26.77 28.10
CA ALA A 176 19.28 25.99 26.88
C ALA A 176 18.38 24.73 26.79
N HIS A 177 17.62 24.40 27.85
CA HIS A 177 16.91 23.13 27.97
C HIS A 177 16.00 22.79 26.79
N GLY A 178 15.14 23.70 26.36
CA GLY A 178 14.22 23.44 25.25
C GLY A 178 14.94 23.27 23.92
N THR A 179 16.09 23.93 23.73
CA THR A 179 16.95 23.77 22.55
C THR A 179 17.59 22.38 22.52
N HIS A 180 18.00 21.84 23.67
CA HIS A 180 18.54 20.48 23.80
C HIS A 180 17.47 19.41 23.53
N VAL A 181 16.28 19.60 24.11
CA VAL A 181 15.13 18.71 23.89
C VAL A 181 14.71 18.69 22.42
N ALA A 182 14.59 19.86 21.78
CA ALA A 182 14.24 19.97 20.37
C ALA A 182 15.30 19.35 19.44
N GLY A 183 16.58 19.50 19.77
CA GLY A 183 17.67 18.89 19.02
C GLY A 183 17.59 17.37 19.04
N THR A 184 17.39 16.78 20.22
CA THR A 184 17.24 15.33 20.41
C THR A 184 16.03 14.79 19.62
N MET A 185 14.94 15.56 19.60
CA MET A 185 13.72 15.17 18.91
C MET A 185 13.87 15.21 17.38
N LEU A 186 14.42 16.30 16.82
CA LEU A 186 14.35 16.55 15.37
C LEU A 186 15.41 17.48 14.77
N ALA A 187 16.58 17.67 15.39
CA ALA A 187 17.72 18.35 14.74
C ALA A 187 17.96 17.80 13.33
N ASN A 188 18.41 18.66 12.42
CA ASN A 188 18.69 18.29 11.04
C ASN A 188 19.71 17.17 10.97
N ARG A 189 19.66 16.42 9.86
CA ARG A 189 20.70 15.47 9.50
C ARG A 189 21.48 16.08 8.34
N ASP A 190 22.61 16.70 8.67
CA ASP A 190 23.41 17.49 7.72
C ASP A 190 24.91 17.22 7.81
N GLY A 191 25.31 16.24 8.62
CA GLY A 191 26.69 15.82 8.79
C GLY A 191 27.49 16.67 9.77
N VAL A 192 26.86 17.64 10.44
CA VAL A 192 27.46 18.47 11.49
C VAL A 192 26.86 18.07 12.84
N GLY A 193 27.67 18.11 13.91
CA GLY A 193 27.12 17.98 15.26
C GLY A 193 26.35 16.67 15.53
N THR A 194 25.05 16.81 15.77
CA THR A 194 24.11 15.77 16.21
C THR A 194 22.80 15.91 15.45
N HIS A 195 22.12 14.81 15.11
CA HIS A 195 20.79 14.88 14.51
C HIS A 195 19.71 14.28 15.42
N GLY A 196 18.48 14.74 15.27
CA GLY A 196 17.35 14.21 16.03
C GLY A 196 16.81 12.89 15.49
N VAL A 197 15.93 12.25 16.26
CA VAL A 197 15.25 11.01 15.86
C VAL A 197 14.38 11.22 14.61
N ALA A 198 13.60 12.29 14.56
CA ALA A 198 12.75 12.65 13.43
C ALA A 198 13.32 13.83 12.65
N TYR A 199 14.56 13.71 12.15
CA TYR A 199 15.28 14.80 11.50
C TYR A 199 14.57 15.42 10.27
N GLY A 200 13.60 14.73 9.68
CA GLY A 200 12.75 15.22 8.57
C GLY A 200 11.42 15.85 9.00
N ALA A 201 11.07 15.81 10.29
CA ALA A 201 9.84 16.40 10.83
C ALA A 201 9.93 17.93 10.93
N ALA A 202 8.78 18.58 11.00
CA ALA A 202 8.64 20.00 11.29
C ALA A 202 8.31 20.23 12.78
N LEU A 203 8.72 21.40 13.28
CA LEU A 203 8.67 21.74 14.71
C LEU A 203 7.65 22.83 15.01
N ASN A 204 6.86 22.65 16.07
CA ASN A 204 6.00 23.68 16.63
C ASN A 204 6.45 23.95 18.07
N THR A 205 6.89 25.17 18.35
CA THR A 205 7.50 25.51 19.63
C THR A 205 6.57 26.38 20.46
N VAL A 206 6.47 26.05 21.73
CA VAL A 206 5.75 26.82 22.74
C VAL A 206 6.70 27.03 23.91
N ARG A 207 7.02 28.29 24.20
CA ARG A 207 7.77 28.65 25.39
C ARG A 207 6.80 28.93 26.53
N ILE A 208 6.76 28.08 27.54
CA ILE A 208 5.80 28.21 28.65
C ILE A 208 6.35 28.97 29.85
N PHE A 209 7.66 29.18 29.90
CA PHE A 209 8.35 29.89 30.97
C PHE A 209 8.73 31.32 30.51
N SER A 210 8.46 32.32 31.34
CA SER A 210 8.93 33.69 31.12
C SER A 210 10.44 33.77 31.34
N ASN A 211 11.06 34.89 30.98
CA ASN A 211 12.39 35.19 31.50
C ASN A 211 12.31 35.28 33.04
N THR A 212 13.38 34.88 33.72
CA THR A 212 13.39 34.73 35.19
C THR A 212 14.50 35.55 35.80
N TYR A 213 14.19 36.25 36.89
CA TYR A 213 15.16 36.93 37.72
C TYR A 213 15.26 36.23 39.08
N ASN A 214 16.45 35.79 39.46
CA ASN A 214 16.73 35.12 40.72
C ASN A 214 17.66 35.98 41.56
N PHE A 215 17.31 36.18 42.82
CA PHE A 215 18.19 36.80 43.81
C PHE A 215 18.89 35.71 44.64
N LEU A 216 20.22 35.60 44.55
CA LEU A 216 21.03 34.62 45.30
C LEU A 216 21.53 35.22 46.63
N PRO A 217 21.71 34.43 47.71
CA PRO A 217 21.43 33.01 47.91
C PRO A 217 19.98 32.73 48.41
N PRO A 218 19.52 31.45 48.42
CA PRO A 218 18.17 31.01 48.80
C PRO A 218 17.63 31.48 50.16
N VAL A 219 18.46 32.08 51.03
CA VAL A 219 18.06 32.67 52.31
C VAL A 219 17.26 33.97 52.11
N TYR A 220 17.44 34.66 50.97
CA TYR A 220 16.80 35.94 50.65
C TYR A 220 15.60 35.84 49.68
N LYS A 221 15.13 34.62 49.39
CA LYS A 221 14.04 34.24 48.46
C LYS A 221 13.26 35.39 47.79
N LYS A 222 13.86 35.99 46.76
CA LYS A 222 13.15 36.85 45.79
C LYS A 222 13.42 36.31 44.39
N THR A 223 12.68 35.27 44.00
CA THR A 223 12.56 34.89 42.59
C THR A 223 11.41 35.69 42.00
N GLN A 224 11.66 36.38 40.90
CA GLN A 224 10.65 37.12 40.15
C GLN A 224 10.49 36.42 38.79
N SER A 225 9.38 35.71 38.62
CA SER A 225 8.88 35.20 37.34
C SER A 225 7.44 35.67 37.17
N ILE A 226 7.05 35.95 35.92
CA ILE A 226 5.62 36.13 35.59
C ILE A 226 5.16 34.80 35.06
N GLU A 227 4.28 34.14 35.82
CA GLU A 227 3.59 32.95 35.33
C GLU A 227 2.47 33.37 34.38
N PRO A 228 2.07 32.52 33.41
CA PRO A 228 0.88 32.77 32.61
C PRO A 228 -0.31 33.00 33.54
N GLY A 229 -0.95 34.17 33.45
CA GLY A 229 -2.03 34.55 34.37
C GLY A 229 -3.21 33.56 34.35
N HIS A 230 -3.37 32.82 33.23
CA HIS A 230 -4.28 31.68 33.10
C HIS A 230 -3.66 30.62 32.16
N LEU A 231 -3.08 29.54 32.70
CA LEU A 231 -2.76 28.34 31.88
C LEU A 231 -4.02 27.74 31.19
N ASP A 232 -5.22 28.12 31.67
CA ASP A 232 -6.52 27.88 31.03
C ASP A 232 -6.69 28.52 29.63
N THR A 233 -5.80 29.42 29.19
CA THR A 233 -5.80 29.97 27.82
C THR A 233 -5.03 29.12 26.81
N SER A 234 -4.54 27.93 27.20
CA SER A 234 -3.81 27.03 26.29
C SER A 234 -4.72 26.25 25.33
N THR A 235 -6.04 26.20 25.52
CA THR A 235 -6.96 25.61 24.53
C THR A 235 -6.84 26.30 23.16
N PRO A 236 -6.80 27.65 23.05
CA PRO A 236 -6.36 28.35 21.85
C PRO A 236 -5.03 27.85 21.24
N THR A 237 -4.01 27.60 22.06
CA THR A 237 -2.70 27.09 21.64
C THR A 237 -2.81 25.67 21.07
N TYR A 238 -3.47 24.75 21.78
CA TYR A 238 -3.71 23.40 21.29
C TYR A 238 -4.57 23.39 20.01
N LYS A 239 -5.58 24.26 19.92
CA LYS A 239 -6.37 24.46 18.70
C LYS A 239 -5.51 24.95 17.54
N GLN A 240 -4.60 25.89 17.79
CA GLN A 240 -3.67 26.39 16.78
C GLN A 240 -2.72 25.28 16.32
N MET A 241 -2.15 24.51 17.24
CA MET A 241 -1.26 23.39 16.93
C MET A 241 -2.00 22.29 16.17
N HIS A 242 -3.23 21.96 16.56
CA HIS A 242 -4.09 21.05 15.81
C HIS A 242 -4.37 21.57 14.38
N ALA A 243 -4.70 22.86 14.22
CA ALA A 243 -4.88 23.47 12.90
C ALA A 243 -3.59 23.49 12.06
N GLN A 244 -2.43 23.38 12.74
CA GLN A 244 -1.12 23.21 12.13
C GLN A 244 -0.75 21.72 11.94
N ASN A 245 -1.69 20.79 12.11
CA ASN A 245 -1.49 19.34 12.00
C ASN A 245 -0.43 18.77 12.96
N VAL A 246 -0.21 19.41 14.12
CA VAL A 246 0.59 18.77 15.17
C VAL A 246 -0.12 17.52 15.64
N ARG A 247 0.64 16.43 15.81
CA ARG A 247 0.09 15.15 16.26
C ARG A 247 0.55 14.74 17.65
N ALA A 248 1.82 14.98 17.98
CA ALA A 248 2.40 14.69 19.29
C ALA A 248 3.15 15.89 19.84
N ILE A 249 3.13 16.05 21.16
CA ILE A 249 3.73 17.18 21.89
C ILE A 249 4.61 16.64 23.01
N ASN A 250 5.86 17.10 23.03
CA ASN A 250 6.82 16.78 24.09
C ASN A 250 6.68 17.74 25.28
N HIS A 251 6.64 17.17 26.49
CA HIS A 251 6.67 17.86 27.76
C HIS A 251 7.83 17.35 28.63
N SER A 252 8.93 18.09 28.64
CA SER A 252 10.12 17.79 29.44
C SER A 252 10.17 18.60 30.75
N TRP A 253 9.00 18.82 31.35
CA TRP A 253 8.80 19.53 32.62
C TRP A 253 7.69 18.84 33.43
N ASN A 254 7.63 19.10 34.74
CA ASN A 254 6.59 18.53 35.61
C ASN A 254 6.32 19.44 36.81
N LEU A 255 5.29 19.09 37.60
CA LEU A 255 5.00 19.74 38.88
C LEU A 255 5.88 19.16 39.99
N SER A 256 6.18 19.96 41.01
CA SER A 256 7.10 19.59 42.09
C SER A 256 6.52 18.66 43.16
N ASP A 257 5.22 18.38 43.14
CA ASP A 257 4.55 17.52 44.12
C ASP A 257 5.17 16.11 44.10
N ARG A 258 5.49 15.60 45.29
CA ARG A 258 6.02 14.25 45.50
C ARG A 258 5.05 13.43 46.35
N PHE A 259 4.95 12.14 46.05
CA PHE A 259 4.05 11.21 46.71
C PHE A 259 4.73 9.85 46.85
N ALA A 260 4.41 9.16 47.94
CA ALA A 260 4.94 7.84 48.26
C ALA A 260 3.98 6.69 47.90
N ASP A 261 2.69 7.00 47.76
CA ASP A 261 1.62 6.01 47.56
C ASP A 261 0.46 6.58 46.71
N LEU A 262 -0.51 5.73 46.38
CA LEU A 262 -1.66 6.09 45.55
C LEU A 262 -2.57 7.14 46.19
N ASP A 263 -2.72 7.15 47.52
CA ASP A 263 -3.60 8.08 48.22
C ASP A 263 -3.05 9.51 48.12
N GLN A 264 -1.74 9.66 48.34
CA GLN A 264 -1.03 10.93 48.16
C GLN A 264 -1.05 11.40 46.69
N LEU A 265 -0.83 10.48 45.74
CA LEU A 265 -0.95 10.78 44.31
C LEU A 265 -2.37 11.26 43.96
N THR A 266 -3.40 10.58 44.46
CA THR A 266 -4.79 10.95 44.20
C THR A 266 -5.12 12.33 44.77
N ALA A 267 -4.61 12.67 45.95
CA ALA A 267 -4.76 14.00 46.52
C ALA A 267 -4.06 15.09 45.67
N ALA A 268 -2.85 14.81 45.17
CA ALA A 268 -2.13 15.71 44.28
C ALA A 268 -2.86 15.89 42.94
N LEU A 269 -3.35 14.80 42.35
CA LEU A 269 -4.17 14.84 41.12
C LEU A 269 -5.46 15.63 41.34
N ALA A 270 -6.13 15.48 42.48
CA ALA A 270 -7.35 16.24 42.78
C ALA A 270 -7.10 17.76 42.82
N LYS A 271 -5.92 18.17 43.28
CA LYS A 271 -5.47 19.58 43.31
C LYS A 271 -5.15 20.11 41.91
N HIS A 272 -4.54 19.29 41.06
CA HIS A 272 -3.93 19.73 39.79
C HIS A 272 -4.69 19.33 38.51
N ARG A 273 -5.77 18.55 38.63
CA ARG A 273 -6.61 18.17 37.48
C ARG A 273 -7.37 19.34 36.86
N GLU A 274 -7.57 20.43 37.62
CA GLU A 274 -8.09 21.70 37.10
C GLU A 274 -6.94 22.63 36.69
N GLY A 275 -7.24 23.76 36.04
CA GLY A 275 -6.22 24.63 35.47
C GLY A 275 -5.35 23.86 34.49
N VAL A 276 -4.03 23.81 34.72
CA VAL A 276 -3.07 23.19 33.78
C VAL A 276 -3.41 21.75 33.40
N GLY A 277 -3.83 20.90 34.35
CA GLY A 277 -4.19 19.52 34.05
C GLY A 277 -5.38 19.44 33.08
N ARG A 278 -6.40 20.29 33.31
CA ARG A 278 -7.59 20.36 32.46
C ARG A 278 -7.25 20.88 31.08
N SER A 279 -6.44 21.93 30.96
CA SER A 279 -6.15 22.56 29.67
C SER A 279 -5.34 21.62 28.77
N VAL A 280 -4.34 20.91 29.32
CA VAL A 280 -3.60 19.88 28.56
C VAL A 280 -4.53 18.73 28.17
N ALA A 281 -5.36 18.25 29.10
CA ALA A 281 -6.30 17.16 28.83
C ALA A 281 -7.30 17.52 27.72
N GLN A 282 -7.79 18.76 27.68
CA GLN A 282 -8.64 19.26 26.59
C GLN A 282 -7.91 19.28 25.25
N GLY A 283 -6.62 19.61 25.22
CA GLY A 283 -5.79 19.47 24.01
C GLY A 283 -5.86 18.07 23.40
N SER A 284 -5.90 17.03 24.24
CA SER A 284 -6.04 15.64 23.80
C SER A 284 -7.49 15.23 23.51
N LEU A 285 -8.43 15.57 24.39
CA LEU A 285 -9.83 15.13 24.25
C LEU A 285 -10.57 15.84 23.12
N ASP A 286 -10.27 17.11 22.86
CA ASP A 286 -10.95 17.91 21.83
C ASP A 286 -10.30 17.72 20.45
N PHE A 287 -8.97 17.52 20.40
CA PHE A 287 -8.19 17.55 19.15
C PHE A 287 -7.41 16.26 18.85
N GLY A 288 -7.46 15.28 19.75
CA GLY A 288 -6.75 14.00 19.61
C GLY A 288 -5.23 14.09 19.74
N LEU A 289 -4.67 15.17 20.32
CA LEU A 289 -3.23 15.39 20.43
C LEU A 289 -2.60 14.42 21.44
N LEU A 290 -1.50 13.75 21.03
CA LEU A 290 -0.74 12.84 21.89
C LEU A 290 0.26 13.62 22.75
N GLN A 291 0.20 13.48 24.07
CA GLN A 291 1.09 14.17 25.00
C GLN A 291 2.15 13.20 25.54
N VAL A 292 3.42 13.56 25.43
CA VAL A 292 4.56 12.76 25.86
C VAL A 292 5.24 13.45 27.03
N TRP A 293 5.22 12.81 28.20
CA TRP A 293 5.66 13.41 29.47
C TRP A 293 6.91 12.75 30.02
N ALA A 294 7.90 13.56 30.36
CA ALA A 294 9.00 13.12 31.22
C ALA A 294 8.45 12.70 32.61
N ALA A 295 8.81 11.50 33.06
CA ALA A 295 8.29 10.94 34.31
C ALA A 295 8.73 11.74 35.55
N GLY A 296 9.88 12.40 35.51
CA GLY A 296 10.43 13.18 36.63
C GLY A 296 11.86 12.75 36.97
N ASN A 297 12.57 13.60 37.71
CA ASN A 297 13.96 13.37 38.11
C ASN A 297 14.15 13.59 39.62
N THR A 298 15.12 12.90 40.20
CA THR A 298 15.57 13.08 41.58
C THR A 298 17.01 13.59 41.63
N SER A 299 17.28 14.51 42.56
CA SER A 299 18.63 15.01 42.86
C SER A 299 19.45 14.02 43.70
N SER A 300 18.78 13.12 44.41
CA SER A 300 19.44 12.02 45.14
C SER A 300 19.40 10.76 44.30
N PRO A 301 20.55 10.10 44.04
CA PRO A 301 20.59 8.91 43.21
C PRO A 301 19.80 7.76 43.85
N ASN A 302 18.99 7.10 43.02
CA ASN A 302 18.23 5.92 43.42
C ASN A 302 19.17 4.79 43.86
N LEU A 303 18.80 4.09 44.93
CA LEU A 303 19.52 2.91 45.40
C LEU A 303 19.25 1.67 44.52
N SER A 304 18.03 1.54 43.99
CA SER A 304 17.64 0.53 43.00
C SER A 304 16.50 1.04 42.11
N PRO A 305 16.24 0.41 40.94
CA PRO A 305 15.12 0.79 40.08
C PRO A 305 13.75 0.72 40.77
N GLU A 306 13.53 -0.25 41.64
CA GLU A 306 12.26 -0.47 42.36
C GLU A 306 12.02 0.57 43.46
N GLN A 307 13.10 1.15 43.99
CA GLN A 307 13.05 2.20 45.02
C GLN A 307 12.99 3.61 44.44
N ALA A 308 13.05 3.75 43.12
CA ALA A 308 12.91 5.04 42.47
C ALA A 308 11.53 5.65 42.76
N PRO A 309 11.44 6.99 42.91
CA PRO A 309 10.16 7.67 43.00
C PRO A 309 9.30 7.41 41.77
N MET A 310 7.98 7.43 41.94
CA MET A 310 7.02 7.15 40.86
C MET A 310 6.80 8.39 39.99
N ALA A 311 6.45 8.17 38.72
CA ALA A 311 6.19 9.21 37.73
C ALA A 311 5.24 10.31 38.26
N GLY A 312 5.58 11.57 38.02
CA GLY A 312 4.92 12.76 38.59
C GLY A 312 3.46 12.97 38.14
N VAL A 313 2.84 14.00 38.71
CA VAL A 313 1.39 14.27 38.58
C VAL A 313 0.93 14.39 37.13
N LEU A 314 1.65 15.13 36.29
CA LEU A 314 1.22 15.33 34.89
C LEU A 314 1.42 14.08 34.04
N ALA A 315 2.44 13.27 34.31
CA ALA A 315 2.66 11.99 33.63
C ALA A 315 1.60 10.93 34.01
N THR A 316 0.98 11.07 35.19
CA THR A 316 -0.05 10.17 35.74
C THR A 316 -1.47 10.73 35.64
N LEU A 317 -1.66 11.87 34.97
CA LEU A 317 -2.96 12.55 34.83
C LEU A 317 -4.12 11.67 34.31
N PRO A 318 -3.91 10.65 33.43
CA PRO A 318 -4.98 9.74 33.02
C PRO A 318 -5.70 9.03 34.17
N LEU A 319 -5.10 8.90 35.35
CA LEU A 319 -5.77 8.34 36.54
C LEU A 319 -6.91 9.22 37.05
N ALA A 320 -6.87 10.53 36.76
CA ALA A 320 -7.84 11.51 37.25
C ALA A 320 -8.87 11.95 36.20
N ILE A 321 -8.59 11.73 34.90
CA ILE A 321 -9.42 12.20 33.79
C ILE A 321 -9.72 11.03 32.84
N ALA A 322 -10.97 10.58 32.84
CA ALA A 322 -11.42 9.46 32.01
C ALA A 322 -11.27 9.75 30.50
N GLY A 323 -10.88 8.73 29.74
CA GLY A 323 -10.69 8.82 28.29
C GLY A 323 -9.39 9.49 27.85
N LEU A 324 -8.56 9.96 28.79
CA LEU A 324 -7.30 10.64 28.47
C LEU A 324 -6.17 9.66 28.11
N GLU A 325 -6.16 8.47 28.73
CA GLU A 325 -5.10 7.47 28.58
C GLU A 325 -4.69 7.25 27.10
N PRO A 326 -5.61 7.01 26.12
CA PRO A 326 -5.28 6.84 24.70
C PRO A 326 -4.36 7.88 24.07
N TYR A 327 -4.25 9.07 24.68
CA TYR A 327 -3.49 10.22 24.19
C TYR A 327 -2.33 10.61 25.09
N TRP A 328 -1.88 9.70 25.96
CA TRP A 328 -0.83 9.97 26.94
C TRP A 328 0.32 8.97 26.87
N LEU A 329 1.53 9.44 27.08
CA LEU A 329 2.72 8.62 27.30
C LEU A 329 3.56 9.19 28.45
N SER A 330 3.95 8.33 29.37
CA SER A 330 4.94 8.62 30.42
C SER A 330 6.29 8.03 30.01
N VAL A 331 7.38 8.77 30.23
CA VAL A 331 8.71 8.38 29.74
C VAL A 331 9.75 8.43 30.85
N ILE A 332 10.35 7.27 31.13
CA ILE A 332 11.46 7.13 32.06
C ILE A 332 12.81 7.11 31.32
N ASN A 333 13.89 7.40 32.04
CA ASN A 333 15.25 7.48 31.51
C ASN A 333 16.04 6.21 31.82
N VAL A 334 16.59 5.58 30.78
CA VAL A 334 17.59 4.51 30.91
C VAL A 334 18.99 4.95 30.49
N ASP A 335 19.99 4.29 31.07
CA ASP A 335 21.40 4.44 30.72
C ASP A 335 21.83 3.52 29.56
N LYS A 336 23.11 3.60 29.18
CA LYS A 336 23.70 2.77 28.11
C LYS A 336 23.65 1.26 28.37
N ASN A 337 23.43 0.85 29.61
CA ASN A 337 23.26 -0.55 29.99
C ASN A 337 21.78 -0.97 30.00
N LEU A 338 20.88 -0.10 29.53
CA LEU A 338 19.42 -0.27 29.54
C LEU A 338 18.85 -0.47 30.95
N THR A 339 19.52 0.09 31.95
CA THR A 339 19.05 0.11 33.34
C THR A 339 18.43 1.47 33.65
N LEU A 340 17.41 1.52 34.53
CA LEU A 340 16.83 2.78 35.00
C LEU A 340 17.95 3.69 35.54
N SER A 341 18.06 4.89 34.99
CA SER A 341 19.09 5.84 35.40
C SER A 341 18.92 6.22 36.87
N PRO A 342 20.00 6.36 37.66
CA PRO A 342 19.90 6.71 39.08
C PRO A 342 19.16 8.02 39.36
N GLY A 343 19.10 8.94 38.40
CA GLY A 343 18.35 10.19 38.52
C GLY A 343 16.89 10.12 38.05
N SER A 344 16.44 9.01 37.46
CA SER A 344 15.10 8.87 36.88
C SER A 344 14.04 8.53 37.91
N PHE A 345 12.81 8.99 37.70
CA PHE A 345 11.64 8.34 38.29
C PHE A 345 11.33 7.04 37.55
N ARG A 346 10.61 6.12 38.19
CA ARG A 346 10.05 4.90 37.58
C ARG A 346 8.60 5.09 37.14
N CYS A 347 8.09 4.20 36.30
CA CYS A 347 6.73 4.32 35.73
C CYS A 347 5.62 4.36 36.81
N GLY A 348 5.72 3.53 37.84
CA GLY A 348 4.73 3.43 38.91
C GLY A 348 3.32 3.22 38.36
N TYR A 349 2.36 4.04 38.82
CA TYR A 349 0.96 3.95 38.41
C TYR A 349 0.68 4.36 36.95
N SER A 350 1.70 4.83 36.22
CA SER A 350 1.60 5.08 34.78
C SER A 350 2.00 3.90 33.90
N MET A 351 2.33 2.74 34.49
CA MET A 351 2.91 1.58 33.77
C MET A 351 2.18 1.19 32.47
N ASP A 352 0.85 1.26 32.45
CA ASP A 352 0.03 0.89 31.28
C ASP A 352 0.19 1.84 30.07
N TRP A 353 0.72 3.04 30.26
CA TRP A 353 1.06 4.02 29.21
C TRP A 353 2.48 4.57 29.36
N CYS A 354 3.36 3.83 30.03
CA CYS A 354 4.75 4.22 30.27
C CYS A 354 5.73 3.41 29.42
N VAL A 355 6.78 4.07 28.93
CA VAL A 355 7.88 3.45 28.19
C VAL A 355 9.22 3.97 28.71
N ALA A 356 10.26 3.17 28.47
CA ALA A 356 11.64 3.58 28.65
C ALA A 356 12.25 4.13 27.36
N ALA A 357 13.09 5.15 27.51
CA ALA A 357 13.90 5.67 26.41
C ALA A 357 15.27 6.15 26.91
N PRO A 358 16.27 6.22 26.01
CA PRO A 358 17.60 6.76 26.32
C PRO A 358 17.51 8.20 26.79
N GLY A 359 18.01 8.49 27.99
CA GLY A 359 18.04 9.86 28.50
C GLY A 359 19.29 10.18 29.30
N THR A 360 20.30 9.31 29.30
CA THR A 360 21.55 9.50 30.06
C THR A 360 22.71 9.71 29.09
N ALA A 361 23.46 10.79 29.31
CA ALA A 361 24.57 11.23 28.47
C ALA A 361 24.15 11.36 26.98
N ILE A 362 23.13 12.18 26.74
CA ILE A 362 22.59 12.49 25.41
C ILE A 362 23.20 13.80 24.91
N ALA A 363 23.91 13.75 23.78
CA ALA A 363 24.48 14.92 23.13
C ALA A 363 23.42 15.61 22.25
N SER A 364 23.24 16.92 22.41
CA SER A 364 22.30 17.69 21.59
C SER A 364 22.65 19.17 21.51
N SER A 365 21.92 19.91 20.68
CA SER A 365 22.09 21.34 20.44
C SER A 365 21.80 22.20 21.68
N VAL A 366 22.63 23.18 21.95
CA VAL A 366 22.44 24.16 23.03
C VAL A 366 22.72 25.59 22.55
N VAL A 367 22.27 26.56 23.33
CA VAL A 367 22.58 27.98 23.15
C VAL A 367 23.23 28.51 24.41
N SER A 368 24.30 29.28 24.26
CA SER A 368 24.97 30.04 25.31
C SER A 368 25.39 31.40 24.75
N GLY A 369 26.32 32.10 25.40
CA GLY A 369 26.88 33.35 24.90
C GLY A 369 26.48 34.57 25.73
N GLU A 370 26.83 35.74 25.24
CA GLU A 370 26.65 36.99 25.99
C GLU A 370 25.22 37.52 25.84
N ILE A 371 24.68 38.09 26.92
CA ILE A 371 23.40 38.76 26.97
C ILE A 371 23.60 40.14 27.60
N ASP A 372 23.21 41.18 26.89
CA ASP A 372 23.21 42.55 27.39
C ASP A 372 21.83 42.86 27.99
N ALA A 373 21.76 43.08 29.31
CA ALA A 373 20.51 43.40 30.00
C ALA A 373 20.61 44.65 30.87
N ASN A 374 19.52 45.40 30.93
CA ASN A 374 19.34 46.52 31.85
C ASN A 374 18.42 46.09 32.99
N LYS A 375 18.78 46.46 34.22
CA LYS A 375 17.90 46.32 35.38
C LYS A 375 17.01 47.55 35.54
N TRP A 376 15.81 47.34 36.05
CA TRP A 376 14.96 48.41 36.56
C TRP A 376 14.92 48.34 38.08
N TYR A 377 14.72 49.48 38.71
CA TYR A 377 14.72 49.61 40.16
C TYR A 377 13.38 50.19 40.63
N ASP A 378 12.89 49.76 41.79
CA ASP A 378 11.71 50.33 42.44
C ASP A 378 12.06 51.62 43.22
N GLU A 379 11.04 52.19 43.88
CA GLU A 379 11.19 53.43 44.66
C GLU A 379 12.14 53.27 45.87
N ASP A 380 12.33 52.04 46.35
CA ASP A 380 13.23 51.68 47.45
C ASP A 380 14.66 51.40 46.95
N GLY A 381 14.90 51.40 45.64
CA GLY A 381 16.19 51.17 45.01
C GLY A 381 16.55 49.68 44.84
N GLU A 382 15.57 48.79 45.03
CA GLU A 382 15.71 47.35 44.83
C GLU A 382 15.43 46.98 43.37
N VAL A 383 16.00 45.86 42.89
CA VAL A 383 15.76 45.42 41.51
C VAL A 383 14.31 44.95 41.34
N ASN A 384 13.63 45.59 40.38
CA ASN A 384 12.20 45.50 40.10
C ASN A 384 11.91 44.87 38.72
N GLY A 385 12.92 44.26 38.10
CA GLY A 385 12.87 43.61 36.80
C GLY A 385 14.13 43.80 35.97
N PHE A 386 14.17 43.14 34.80
CA PHE A 386 15.21 43.36 33.80
C PHE A 386 14.65 43.29 32.38
N GLU A 387 15.36 43.93 31.46
CA GLU A 387 15.10 43.90 30.02
C GLU A 387 16.35 43.44 29.29
N VAL A 388 16.17 42.46 28.40
CA VAL A 388 17.22 42.07 27.45
C VAL A 388 17.27 43.09 26.33
N THR A 389 18.40 43.80 26.24
CA THR A 389 18.61 44.89 25.27
C THR A 389 19.46 44.48 24.06
N GLY A 390 20.19 43.38 24.19
CA GLY A 390 21.01 42.81 23.12
C GLY A 390 21.45 41.40 23.47
N ASP A 391 21.74 40.60 22.45
CA ASP A 391 22.13 39.20 22.64
C ASP A 391 23.17 38.78 21.58
N ARG A 392 24.15 37.97 21.99
CA ARG A 392 25.21 37.40 21.12
C ARG A 392 25.28 35.89 21.34
N PRO A 393 24.30 35.13 20.81
CA PRO A 393 24.22 33.70 21.06
C PRO A 393 25.39 32.95 20.43
N VAL A 394 25.89 31.95 21.15
CA VAL A 394 26.84 30.95 20.70
C VAL A 394 26.09 29.62 20.64
N PHE A 395 26.09 29.00 19.47
CA PHE A 395 25.43 27.72 19.22
C PHE A 395 26.43 26.59 19.31
N GLY A 396 26.09 25.55 20.07
CA GLY A 396 26.99 24.45 20.37
C GLY A 396 26.26 23.16 20.70
N TYR A 397 26.99 22.20 21.25
CA TYR A 397 26.45 20.89 21.61
C TYR A 397 26.94 20.49 23.00
N GLU A 398 26.03 19.99 23.82
CA GLU A 398 26.33 19.52 25.16
C GLU A 398 25.65 18.19 25.47
N THR A 399 26.20 17.49 26.47
CA THR A 399 25.75 16.16 26.88
C THR A 399 25.02 16.24 28.20
N TRP A 400 23.71 16.03 28.20
CA TRP A 400 22.86 16.14 29.38
C TRP A 400 22.21 14.79 29.75
N SER A 401 21.66 14.71 30.96
CA SER A 401 20.99 13.51 31.47
C SER A 401 19.68 13.85 32.18
N GLY A 402 18.63 13.07 31.93
CA GLY A 402 17.34 13.20 32.60
C GLY A 402 16.20 12.57 31.79
N THR A 403 15.04 12.41 32.43
CA THR A 403 13.79 12.06 31.72
C THR A 403 13.41 13.10 30.67
N SER A 404 13.88 14.34 30.82
CA SER A 404 13.79 15.41 29.81
C SER A 404 14.47 15.10 28.49
N MET A 405 15.51 14.27 28.48
CA MET A 405 16.21 13.82 27.27
C MET A 405 15.66 12.47 26.76
N ALA A 406 14.96 11.71 27.59
CA ALA A 406 14.26 10.49 27.20
C ALA A 406 12.93 10.78 26.47
N ALA A 407 12.12 11.73 26.96
CA ALA A 407 10.86 12.13 26.32
C ALA A 407 10.99 12.54 24.83
N PRO A 408 12.00 13.35 24.40
CA PRO A 408 12.13 13.72 23.00
C PRO A 408 12.53 12.55 22.09
N HIS A 409 13.19 11.51 22.60
CA HIS A 409 13.41 10.28 21.84
C HIS A 409 12.08 9.61 21.48
N VAL A 410 11.16 9.52 22.45
CA VAL A 410 9.82 8.96 22.26
C VAL A 410 9.02 9.84 21.29
N THR A 411 9.04 11.16 21.46
CA THR A 411 8.31 12.09 20.58
C THR A 411 8.81 12.02 19.13
N GLY A 412 10.13 11.94 18.93
CA GLY A 412 10.71 11.75 17.60
C GLY A 412 10.38 10.37 17.02
N ALA A 413 10.42 9.30 17.81
CA ALA A 413 10.02 7.96 17.38
C ALA A 413 8.56 7.92 16.89
N LEU A 414 7.65 8.58 17.62
CA LEU A 414 6.26 8.77 17.18
C LEU A 414 6.19 9.51 15.84
N GLY A 415 7.04 10.52 15.62
CA GLY A 415 7.15 11.20 14.32
C GLY A 415 7.46 10.25 13.17
N LEU A 416 8.40 9.32 13.36
CA LEU A 416 8.72 8.28 12.37
C LEU A 416 7.55 7.32 12.13
N LEU A 417 6.85 6.91 13.21
CA LEU A 417 5.70 6.01 13.11
C LEU A 417 4.49 6.67 12.44
N MET A 418 4.27 7.97 12.67
CA MET A 418 3.21 8.74 12.02
C MET A 418 3.43 8.89 10.51
N GLU A 419 4.69 8.99 10.06
CA GLU A 419 5.04 8.89 8.64
C GLU A 419 4.79 7.46 8.12
N ARG A 420 5.25 6.44 8.86
CA ARG A 420 5.14 5.02 8.49
C ARG A 420 3.69 4.55 8.34
N PHE A 421 2.80 5.00 9.21
CA PHE A 421 1.39 4.60 9.24
C PHE A 421 0.45 5.81 9.12
N PRO A 422 0.37 6.43 7.93
CA PRO A 422 -0.38 7.68 7.72
C PRO A 422 -1.90 7.51 7.79
N TYR A 423 -2.38 6.27 7.92
CA TYR A 423 -3.78 5.88 8.04
C TYR A 423 -4.17 5.47 9.47
N LEU A 424 -3.21 5.45 10.41
CA LEU A 424 -3.48 5.21 11.84
C LEU A 424 -3.63 6.53 12.60
N ASP A 425 -4.58 6.56 13.52
CA ASP A 425 -4.78 7.68 14.43
C ASP A 425 -3.74 7.71 15.57
N ASN A 426 -3.79 8.74 16.41
CA ASN A 426 -2.79 8.93 17.47
C ASN A 426 -2.82 7.82 18.54
N PRO A 427 -3.98 7.38 19.06
CA PRO A 427 -4.06 6.21 19.93
C PRO A 427 -3.46 4.94 19.32
N GLN A 428 -3.71 4.69 18.05
CA GLN A 428 -3.19 3.51 17.35
C GLN A 428 -1.66 3.58 17.19
N ILE A 429 -1.11 4.74 16.83
CA ILE A 429 0.34 4.94 16.75
C ILE A 429 1.00 4.75 18.11
N ARG A 430 0.39 5.30 19.17
CA ARG A 430 0.84 5.09 20.55
C ARG A 430 0.85 3.59 20.90
N ASP A 431 -0.21 2.86 20.57
CA ASP A 431 -0.28 1.42 20.85
C ASP A 431 0.73 0.61 20.04
N VAL A 432 1.06 1.01 18.80
CA VAL A 432 2.19 0.41 18.07
C VAL A 432 3.48 0.60 18.86
N LEU A 433 3.78 1.81 19.34
CA LEU A 433 4.98 2.08 20.14
C LEU A 433 5.01 1.23 21.42
N LEU A 434 3.93 1.24 22.21
CA LEU A 434 3.82 0.47 23.46
C LEU A 434 4.01 -1.02 23.23
N THR A 435 3.24 -1.62 22.32
CA THR A 435 3.15 -3.07 22.16
C THR A 435 4.36 -3.70 21.46
N THR A 436 5.25 -2.86 20.94
CA THR A 436 6.49 -3.29 20.29
C THR A 436 7.74 -3.00 21.11
N ALA A 437 7.61 -2.36 22.27
CA ALA A 437 8.73 -2.14 23.17
C ALA A 437 9.45 -3.45 23.54
N GLN A 438 10.76 -3.33 23.73
CA GLN A 438 11.60 -4.37 24.30
C GLN A 438 11.34 -4.42 25.80
N ASP A 439 10.76 -5.52 26.24
CA ASP A 439 10.51 -5.81 27.66
C ASP A 439 11.80 -5.73 28.49
N LEU A 440 11.76 -4.96 29.59
CA LEU A 440 12.86 -4.73 30.51
C LEU A 440 12.34 -4.96 31.93
N GLY A 441 13.16 -5.59 32.79
CA GLY A 441 12.76 -5.85 34.17
C GLY A 441 11.92 -7.12 34.32
N ALA A 442 10.75 -7.01 34.94
CA ALA A 442 9.86 -8.15 35.14
C ALA A 442 9.10 -8.46 33.86
N PRO A 443 8.82 -9.73 33.51
CA PRO A 443 8.14 -10.05 32.27
C PRO A 443 6.76 -9.37 32.13
N GLY A 444 6.57 -8.64 31.02
CA GLY A 444 5.34 -7.91 30.73
C GLY A 444 5.37 -6.46 31.22
N VAL A 445 4.20 -5.83 31.32
CA VAL A 445 4.10 -4.44 31.77
C VAL A 445 4.37 -4.39 33.28
N ASP A 446 5.33 -3.58 33.71
CA ASP A 446 5.73 -3.47 35.12
C ASP A 446 5.84 -2.02 35.65
N GLU A 447 5.88 -1.85 36.98
CA GLU A 447 5.94 -0.54 37.63
C GLU A 447 7.30 0.17 37.46
N VAL A 448 8.34 -0.51 37.02
CA VAL A 448 9.68 0.08 36.85
C VAL A 448 9.79 0.66 35.45
N TYR A 449 9.68 -0.20 34.44
CA TYR A 449 9.94 0.10 33.03
C TYR A 449 8.68 0.26 32.18
N GLY A 450 7.49 0.00 32.73
CA GLY A 450 6.25 0.06 31.97
C GLY A 450 6.26 -1.02 30.90
N TRP A 451 6.09 -0.63 29.64
CA TRP A 451 6.19 -1.54 28.50
C TRP A 451 7.64 -1.88 28.11
N GLY A 452 8.63 -1.22 28.70
CA GLY A 452 10.05 -1.40 28.38
C GLY A 452 10.59 -0.37 27.39
N LEU A 453 11.77 -0.63 26.82
CA LEU A 453 12.48 0.28 25.91
C LEU A 453 11.78 0.35 24.55
N ILE A 454 11.52 1.55 24.04
CA ILE A 454 10.95 1.70 22.69
C ILE A 454 11.85 1.05 21.62
N ASP A 455 11.23 0.30 20.69
CA ASP A 455 11.95 -0.43 19.63
C ASP A 455 11.34 -0.11 18.26
N LEU A 456 11.94 0.85 17.55
CA LEU A 456 11.52 1.24 16.20
C LEU A 456 11.70 0.12 15.18
N LYS A 457 12.67 -0.78 15.37
CA LYS A 457 12.91 -1.88 14.44
C LYS A 457 11.71 -2.82 14.42
N LYS A 458 11.11 -3.09 15.58
CA LYS A 458 9.86 -3.86 15.71
C LYS A 458 8.62 -3.01 15.40
N ALA A 459 8.56 -1.76 15.85
CA ALA A 459 7.40 -0.87 15.66
C ALA A 459 7.03 -0.64 14.19
N ILE A 460 8.02 -0.45 13.31
CA ILE A 460 7.79 -0.22 11.87
C ILE A 460 7.23 -1.46 11.13
N ASP A 461 7.14 -2.62 11.80
CA ASP A 461 6.51 -3.85 11.32
C ASP A 461 5.04 -4.02 11.73
N GLY A 462 4.46 -3.01 12.39
CA GLY A 462 3.06 -3.00 12.82
C GLY A 462 2.92 -3.26 14.32
N PRO A 463 1.70 -3.33 14.85
CA PRO A 463 1.47 -3.53 16.27
C PRO A 463 1.98 -4.91 16.73
N GLY A 464 2.49 -5.00 17.96
CA GLY A 464 2.79 -6.29 18.59
C GLY A 464 1.57 -6.89 19.28
N GLN A 465 0.59 -6.06 19.64
CA GLN A 465 -0.68 -6.48 20.21
C GLN A 465 -1.81 -5.52 19.80
N LEU A 466 -3.04 -6.04 19.71
CA LEU A 466 -4.25 -5.23 19.79
C LEU A 466 -4.70 -5.20 21.24
N ARG A 467 -4.35 -4.14 21.97
CA ARG A 467 -4.66 -4.00 23.40
C ARG A 467 -6.16 -3.77 23.64
N VAL A 468 -6.80 -3.07 22.72
CA VAL A 468 -8.24 -2.77 22.69
C VAL A 468 -8.81 -3.01 21.30
N ASP A 469 -10.14 -3.05 21.18
CA ASP A 469 -10.81 -3.07 19.87
C ASP A 469 -10.34 -1.88 19.03
N THR A 470 -9.77 -2.17 17.86
CA THR A 470 -9.02 -1.22 17.04
C THR A 470 -9.67 -1.12 15.67
N HIS A 471 -10.09 0.10 15.31
CA HIS A 471 -10.72 0.39 14.03
C HIS A 471 -9.73 1.02 13.04
N VAL A 472 -9.29 0.25 12.05
CA VAL A 472 -8.32 0.67 11.04
C VAL A 472 -9.04 1.15 9.78
N GLN A 473 -8.96 2.46 9.52
CA GLN A 473 -9.42 3.06 8.28
C GLN A 473 -8.29 3.07 7.25
N MET A 474 -8.17 2.01 6.44
CA MET A 474 -7.08 1.90 5.45
C MET A 474 -7.41 2.68 4.16
N ASP A 475 -7.29 4.01 4.21
CA ASP A 475 -7.59 4.92 3.09
C ASP A 475 -6.35 5.33 2.28
N ARG A 476 -5.15 5.05 2.79
CA ARG A 476 -3.85 5.42 2.21
C ARG A 476 -2.87 4.28 2.29
N ARG A 477 -1.84 4.32 1.45
CA ARG A 477 -0.69 3.40 1.55
C ARG A 477 0.20 3.78 2.72
N ALA A 478 0.87 2.79 3.28
CA ALA A 478 1.93 3.01 4.25
C ALA A 478 3.03 3.95 3.70
N GLY A 479 3.65 4.72 4.60
CA GLY A 479 4.76 5.62 4.27
C GLY A 479 6.13 4.94 4.34
N GLY A 480 7.17 5.70 4.01
CA GLY A 480 8.51 5.19 3.77
C GLY A 480 8.74 4.72 2.33
N ALA A 481 9.98 4.38 2.03
CA ALA A 481 10.47 4.13 0.68
C ALA A 481 10.40 2.66 0.23
N VAL A 482 9.81 1.73 1.02
CA VAL A 482 9.57 0.23 0.83
C VAL A 482 10.00 -0.53 2.12
N VAL A 483 9.50 -1.73 2.55
CA VAL A 483 9.90 -3.12 2.16
C VAL A 483 8.94 -4.25 2.61
N TRP A 484 8.00 -4.63 1.75
CA TRP A 484 7.44 -5.99 1.67
C TRP A 484 7.12 -6.31 0.21
N GLN A 485 7.02 -7.60 -0.13
CA GLN A 485 6.73 -8.04 -1.50
C GLN A 485 5.22 -8.19 -1.71
N GLY A 486 4.73 -7.74 -2.87
CA GLY A 486 3.35 -7.97 -3.32
C GLY A 486 2.53 -6.70 -3.52
N GLY A 487 1.21 -6.87 -3.64
CA GLY A 487 0.27 -5.79 -3.95
C GLY A 487 -0.36 -5.08 -2.74
N ALA A 488 -0.12 -5.58 -1.52
CA ALA A 488 -0.68 -5.04 -0.29
C ALA A 488 -0.28 -3.57 -0.09
N TRP A 489 -1.20 -2.77 0.44
CA TRP A 489 -0.94 -1.36 0.74
C TRP A 489 -0.15 -1.18 2.03
N ASP A 490 -0.32 -2.10 2.98
CA ASP A 490 0.58 -2.34 4.10
C ASP A 490 0.59 -3.82 4.48
N ASP A 491 1.68 -4.23 5.12
CA ASP A 491 1.92 -5.56 5.66
C ASP A 491 2.39 -5.44 7.11
N TRP A 492 1.54 -5.88 8.04
CA TRP A 492 1.89 -6.02 9.45
C TRP A 492 2.53 -7.39 9.65
N ARG A 493 3.83 -7.37 9.94
CA ARG A 493 4.69 -8.56 9.93
C ARG A 493 4.96 -9.11 11.32
N ASN A 494 4.65 -8.35 12.36
CA ASN A 494 4.73 -8.82 13.74
C ASN A 494 3.68 -9.91 14.00
N ASP A 495 3.99 -10.82 14.92
CA ASP A 495 3.02 -11.73 15.51
C ASP A 495 2.12 -10.92 16.45
N ILE A 496 0.86 -10.70 16.05
CA ILE A 496 -0.04 -9.79 16.76
C ILE A 496 -0.84 -10.54 17.83
N GLY A 497 -0.62 -10.22 19.11
CA GLY A 497 -1.39 -10.74 20.24
C GLY A 497 -2.49 -9.80 20.74
N GLY A 498 -2.98 -10.05 21.96
CA GLY A 498 -3.82 -9.11 22.72
C GLY A 498 -5.33 -9.41 22.70
N PRO A 499 -6.09 -8.80 23.61
CA PRO A 499 -7.53 -9.06 23.77
C PRO A 499 -8.42 -8.25 22.82
N GLY A 500 -7.84 -7.34 22.03
CA GLY A 500 -8.54 -6.45 21.12
C GLY A 500 -8.92 -7.11 19.79
N ARG A 501 -10.03 -6.63 19.23
CA ARG A 501 -10.54 -7.01 17.91
C ARG A 501 -10.08 -6.04 16.82
N LEU A 502 -9.82 -6.54 15.61
CA LEU A 502 -9.55 -5.70 14.45
C LEU A 502 -10.83 -5.40 13.67
N ASN A 503 -11.21 -4.13 13.57
CA ASN A 503 -12.25 -3.68 12.65
C ASN A 503 -11.56 -3.01 11.46
N LYS A 504 -11.67 -3.60 10.27
CA LYS A 504 -10.98 -3.17 9.06
C LYS A 504 -11.97 -2.52 8.08
N ASP A 505 -11.73 -1.23 7.85
CA ASP A 505 -12.49 -0.36 6.97
C ASP A 505 -11.58 0.29 5.92
N GLY A 506 -12.18 1.04 4.99
CA GLY A 506 -11.47 1.65 3.87
C GLY A 506 -11.10 0.68 2.74
N VAL A 507 -11.00 1.20 1.52
CA VAL A 507 -10.78 0.41 0.30
C VAL A 507 -9.40 -0.26 0.22
N GLY A 508 -8.45 0.14 1.06
CA GLY A 508 -7.09 -0.35 1.05
C GLY A 508 -6.94 -1.81 1.47
N TRP A 509 -5.81 -2.39 1.08
CA TRP A 509 -5.45 -3.78 1.36
C TRP A 509 -4.44 -3.85 2.49
N LEU A 510 -4.87 -4.41 3.63
CA LEU A 510 -4.03 -4.72 4.79
C LEU A 510 -3.71 -6.21 4.82
N ARG A 511 -2.43 -6.56 4.84
CA ARG A 511 -1.95 -7.92 5.08
C ARG A 511 -1.45 -8.07 6.51
N LEU A 512 -1.78 -9.20 7.14
CA LEU A 512 -1.19 -9.66 8.39
C LEU A 512 -0.37 -10.92 8.09
N SER A 513 0.96 -10.79 8.08
CA SER A 513 1.88 -11.88 7.75
C SER A 513 2.36 -12.66 8.96
N GLY A 514 2.32 -12.07 10.16
CA GLY A 514 2.68 -12.74 11.40
C GLY A 514 1.71 -13.84 11.82
N ASN A 515 2.11 -14.63 12.80
CA ASN A 515 1.28 -15.62 13.46
C ASN A 515 0.49 -14.97 14.60
N ASN A 516 -0.81 -14.81 14.39
CA ASN A 516 -1.63 -13.93 15.20
C ASN A 516 -2.44 -14.67 16.28
N ARG A 517 -2.64 -14.00 17.41
CA ARG A 517 -3.36 -14.49 18.59
C ARG A 517 -4.29 -13.42 19.20
N PHE A 518 -4.64 -12.38 18.43
CA PHE A 518 -5.57 -11.35 18.88
C PHE A 518 -7.02 -11.85 18.93
N ALA A 519 -7.98 -11.02 19.37
CA ALA A 519 -9.32 -11.52 19.64
C ALA A 519 -10.07 -12.01 18.41
N GLY A 520 -10.17 -11.23 17.34
CA GLY A 520 -10.94 -11.57 16.14
C GLY A 520 -10.94 -10.41 15.15
N ALA A 521 -11.67 -10.50 14.04
CA ALA A 521 -11.71 -9.41 13.06
C ALA A 521 -13.08 -9.21 12.40
N THR A 522 -13.49 -7.96 12.17
CA THR A 522 -14.54 -7.62 11.21
C THR A 522 -13.91 -6.97 10.00
N LEU A 523 -14.23 -7.48 8.82
CA LEU A 523 -13.96 -6.83 7.55
C LEU A 523 -15.23 -6.17 7.01
N ASN A 524 -15.19 -4.85 6.89
CA ASN A 524 -16.27 -4.06 6.31
C ASN A 524 -15.97 -3.67 4.85
N GLN A 525 -14.72 -3.29 4.55
CA GLN A 525 -14.31 -2.79 3.22
C GLN A 525 -12.85 -3.13 2.86
N GLY A 526 -12.56 -3.10 1.56
CA GLY A 526 -11.22 -3.33 1.03
C GLY A 526 -10.80 -4.79 1.11
N ILE A 527 -9.51 -5.03 1.37
CA ILE A 527 -8.95 -6.38 1.49
C ILE A 527 -8.31 -6.55 2.86
N LEU A 528 -8.68 -7.60 3.59
CA LEU A 528 -7.91 -8.12 4.72
C LEU A 528 -7.30 -9.45 4.29
N GLU A 529 -5.98 -9.54 4.31
CA GLU A 529 -5.26 -10.77 4.00
C GLU A 529 -4.63 -11.34 5.27
N LEU A 530 -4.88 -12.62 5.52
CA LEU A 530 -4.25 -13.40 6.59
C LEU A 530 -3.32 -14.44 5.96
N ASP A 531 -2.01 -14.19 6.07
CA ASP A 531 -0.97 -15.03 5.44
C ASP A 531 -0.33 -15.99 6.45
N GLY A 532 -0.21 -15.57 7.72
CA GLY A 532 0.31 -16.40 8.81
C GLY A 532 -0.71 -17.36 9.43
N THR A 533 -0.32 -17.97 10.55
CA THR A 533 -1.20 -18.87 11.34
C THR A 533 -1.96 -18.06 12.39
N ASN A 534 -3.29 -18.16 12.42
CA ASN A 534 -4.16 -17.35 13.26
C ASN A 534 -4.90 -18.23 14.28
N HIS A 535 -4.63 -18.00 15.56
CA HIS A 535 -5.31 -18.62 16.70
C HIS A 535 -6.10 -17.56 17.46
N LEU A 536 -7.25 -17.16 16.90
CA LEU A 536 -8.04 -16.06 17.44
C LEU A 536 -9.04 -16.56 18.48
N THR A 537 -9.29 -15.77 19.53
CA THR A 537 -10.18 -16.16 20.63
C THR A 537 -11.67 -15.93 20.34
N ARG A 538 -11.98 -15.23 19.25
CA ARG A 538 -13.30 -14.86 18.75
C ARG A 538 -13.30 -14.93 17.21
N ASP A 539 -14.49 -14.90 16.66
CA ASP A 539 -14.73 -15.14 15.24
C ASP A 539 -14.25 -14.02 14.30
N ILE A 540 -14.08 -14.40 13.04
CA ILE A 540 -13.94 -13.46 11.93
C ILE A 540 -15.31 -13.24 11.28
N THR A 541 -15.66 -11.98 11.05
CA THR A 541 -16.89 -11.57 10.37
C THR A 541 -16.55 -10.78 9.11
N VAL A 542 -17.10 -11.18 7.98
CA VAL A 542 -16.94 -10.51 6.67
C VAL A 542 -18.27 -9.89 6.29
N GLU A 543 -18.46 -8.63 6.66
CA GLU A 543 -19.64 -7.84 6.32
C GLU A 543 -19.56 -7.33 4.87
N GLY A 544 -18.35 -7.02 4.40
CA GLY A 544 -18.09 -6.58 3.03
C GLY A 544 -16.63 -6.81 2.63
N GLY A 545 -16.24 -6.29 1.47
CA GLY A 545 -14.86 -6.43 0.97
C GLY A 545 -14.45 -7.87 0.65
N LEU A 546 -13.14 -8.12 0.65
CA LEU A 546 -12.52 -9.42 0.40
C LEU A 546 -11.62 -9.82 1.58
N LEU A 547 -12.01 -10.86 2.32
CA LEU A 547 -11.10 -11.59 3.20
C LEU A 547 -10.32 -12.58 2.32
N ARG A 548 -8.99 -12.52 2.37
CA ARG A 548 -8.12 -13.50 1.72
C ARG A 548 -7.33 -14.28 2.75
N LEU A 549 -7.64 -15.56 2.91
CA LEU A 549 -6.93 -16.45 3.82
C LEU A 549 -5.98 -17.35 3.02
N ASN A 550 -4.69 -17.00 3.01
CA ASN A 550 -3.66 -17.89 2.45
C ASN A 550 -3.05 -18.78 3.53
N GLY A 551 -3.00 -18.28 4.77
CA GLY A 551 -2.47 -19.00 5.93
C GLY A 551 -3.49 -19.93 6.56
N ALA A 552 -3.52 -19.95 7.89
CA ALA A 552 -4.41 -20.83 8.64
C ALA A 552 -5.25 -20.06 9.65
N LEU A 553 -6.50 -20.48 9.83
CA LEU A 553 -7.40 -20.03 10.90
C LEU A 553 -7.80 -21.24 11.74
N HIS A 554 -7.50 -21.20 13.05
CA HIS A 554 -7.70 -22.32 13.96
C HIS A 554 -8.69 -21.96 15.07
N GLY A 555 -9.77 -22.72 15.20
CA GLY A 555 -10.70 -22.65 16.32
C GLY A 555 -11.63 -21.43 16.35
N SER A 556 -11.55 -20.54 15.36
CA SER A 556 -12.44 -19.37 15.22
C SER A 556 -13.38 -19.55 14.05
N ALA A 557 -14.68 -19.29 14.25
CA ALA A 557 -15.63 -19.39 13.14
C ALA A 557 -15.38 -18.30 12.10
N LEU A 558 -15.68 -18.61 10.85
CA LEU A 558 -15.65 -17.66 9.73
C LEU A 558 -17.08 -17.36 9.30
N ASN A 559 -17.54 -16.13 9.56
CA ASN A 559 -18.89 -15.67 9.25
C ASN A 559 -18.87 -14.71 8.05
N VAL A 560 -19.35 -15.14 6.89
CA VAL A 560 -19.38 -14.36 5.64
C VAL A 560 -20.78 -13.83 5.41
N ASN A 561 -21.07 -12.64 5.92
CA ASN A 561 -22.41 -12.05 5.91
C ASN A 561 -22.76 -11.36 4.58
N GLY A 562 -21.84 -10.57 4.01
CA GLY A 562 -22.10 -9.74 2.82
C GLY A 562 -20.91 -9.48 1.88
N GLY A 563 -19.70 -9.94 2.24
CA GLY A 563 -18.50 -9.82 1.39
C GLY A 563 -18.07 -11.12 0.74
N ILE A 564 -16.79 -11.18 0.36
CA ILE A 564 -16.15 -12.36 -0.21
C ILE A 564 -15.12 -12.90 0.79
N ALA A 565 -15.17 -14.20 1.08
CA ALA A 565 -14.05 -14.92 1.67
C ALA A 565 -13.38 -15.78 0.60
N GLN A 566 -12.10 -15.56 0.33
CA GLN A 566 -11.27 -16.37 -0.56
C GLN A 566 -10.30 -17.20 0.29
N ILE A 567 -10.50 -18.51 0.30
CA ILE A 567 -9.77 -19.47 1.13
C ILE A 567 -8.82 -20.25 0.24
N ASN A 568 -7.54 -19.88 0.31
CA ASN A 568 -6.44 -20.58 -0.37
C ASN A 568 -5.68 -21.50 0.59
N GLY A 569 -5.71 -21.14 1.89
CA GLY A 569 -5.14 -21.88 3.00
C GLY A 569 -6.14 -22.79 3.71
N ARG A 570 -6.21 -22.74 5.04
CA ARG A 570 -7.03 -23.67 5.84
C ARG A 570 -7.83 -23.02 6.97
N VAL A 571 -9.05 -23.49 7.20
CA VAL A 571 -9.88 -23.21 8.38
C VAL A 571 -10.15 -24.51 9.12
N THR A 572 -9.65 -24.64 10.36
CA THR A 572 -9.81 -25.86 11.17
C THR A 572 -10.58 -25.59 12.46
N ASP A 573 -11.19 -26.66 13.00
CA ASP A 573 -11.77 -26.73 14.35
C ASP A 573 -12.95 -25.78 14.62
N ALA A 574 -13.47 -25.10 13.60
CA ALA A 574 -14.63 -24.22 13.69
C ALA A 574 -15.44 -24.18 12.38
N THR A 575 -16.73 -23.87 12.49
CA THR A 575 -17.65 -23.86 11.35
C THR A 575 -17.47 -22.61 10.50
N THR A 576 -17.57 -22.75 9.18
CA THR A 576 -17.69 -21.64 8.23
C THR A 576 -19.15 -21.41 7.87
N TRP A 577 -19.64 -20.18 8.07
CA TRP A 577 -21.00 -19.76 7.77
C TRP A 577 -20.99 -18.76 6.61
N VAL A 578 -21.74 -19.04 5.56
CA VAL A 578 -21.92 -18.14 4.41
C VAL A 578 -23.37 -17.67 4.39
N GLY A 579 -23.61 -16.43 4.83
CA GLY A 579 -24.92 -15.79 4.82
C GLY A 579 -25.43 -15.55 3.40
N ALA A 580 -26.71 -15.19 3.26
CA ALA A 580 -27.39 -15.07 1.97
C ALA A 580 -26.72 -14.09 0.98
N ALA A 581 -26.07 -13.03 1.48
CA ALA A 581 -25.32 -12.07 0.66
C ALA A 581 -23.81 -12.38 0.58
N GLY A 582 -23.33 -13.39 1.30
CA GLY A 582 -21.93 -13.78 1.32
C GLY A 582 -21.52 -14.64 0.14
N LEU A 583 -20.24 -14.55 -0.24
CA LEU A 583 -19.60 -15.41 -1.22
C LEU A 583 -18.36 -16.07 -0.63
N LEU A 584 -18.31 -17.40 -0.67
CA LEU A 584 -17.12 -18.18 -0.33
C LEU A 584 -16.45 -18.68 -1.61
N SER A 585 -15.13 -18.56 -1.69
CA SER A 585 -14.34 -18.99 -2.85
C SER A 585 -12.97 -19.51 -2.47
N GLY A 586 -12.22 -20.00 -3.46
CA GLY A 586 -10.87 -20.54 -3.28
C GLY A 586 -10.84 -22.07 -3.38
N ASP A 587 -9.68 -22.65 -3.17
CA ASP A 587 -9.40 -24.08 -3.31
C ASP A 587 -8.65 -24.66 -2.10
N GLY A 588 -8.78 -23.99 -0.95
CA GLY A 588 -8.21 -24.40 0.32
C GLY A 588 -9.02 -25.47 1.05
N GLU A 589 -8.81 -25.54 2.35
CA GLU A 589 -9.45 -26.50 3.25
C GLU A 589 -10.32 -25.79 4.28
N LEU A 590 -11.49 -26.34 4.54
CA LEU A 590 -12.48 -25.87 5.49
C LEU A 590 -12.85 -27.01 6.43
N SER A 591 -13.39 -26.68 7.61
CA SER A 591 -14.13 -27.63 8.43
C SER A 591 -15.61 -27.64 8.00
N HIS A 592 -16.53 -28.06 8.90
CA HIS A 592 -17.97 -27.93 8.70
C HIS A 592 -18.36 -26.60 8.05
N THR A 593 -19.14 -26.67 6.98
CA THR A 593 -19.45 -25.48 6.15
C THR A 593 -20.94 -25.41 5.86
N HIS A 594 -21.53 -24.25 6.15
CA HIS A 594 -22.94 -23.95 5.95
C HIS A 594 -23.12 -22.79 4.96
N VAL A 595 -23.89 -22.99 3.89
CA VAL A 595 -24.04 -22.03 2.79
C VAL A 595 -25.50 -21.66 2.57
N GLN A 596 -25.81 -20.39 2.80
CA GLN A 596 -27.07 -19.72 2.44
C GLN A 596 -26.90 -18.79 1.24
N GLY A 597 -25.68 -18.29 1.00
CA GLY A 597 -25.32 -17.43 -0.13
C GLY A 597 -24.72 -18.20 -1.30
N THR A 598 -23.52 -17.80 -1.71
CA THR A 598 -22.83 -18.39 -2.88
C THR A 598 -21.54 -19.10 -2.48
N LEU A 599 -21.34 -20.32 -2.98
CA LEU A 599 -20.06 -21.03 -2.95
C LEU A 599 -19.47 -21.10 -4.35
N MET A 600 -18.20 -20.75 -4.51
CA MET A 600 -17.50 -20.74 -5.78
C MET A 600 -16.07 -21.31 -5.63
N PRO A 601 -15.89 -22.63 -5.76
CA PRO A 601 -14.56 -23.25 -5.74
C PRO A 601 -13.62 -22.65 -6.80
N GLY A 602 -12.33 -22.63 -6.47
CA GLY A 602 -11.38 -21.63 -6.96
C GLY A 602 -10.30 -22.07 -7.94
N SER A 603 -10.04 -23.36 -8.18
CA SER A 603 -8.99 -23.77 -9.12
C SER A 603 -9.34 -24.98 -10.00
N GLU A 604 -8.70 -25.03 -11.17
CA GLU A 604 -8.85 -26.13 -12.14
C GLU A 604 -8.02 -27.37 -11.76
N HIS A 605 -7.17 -27.25 -10.74
CA HIS A 605 -6.18 -28.25 -10.35
C HIS A 605 -6.45 -28.87 -8.98
N ARG A 606 -7.23 -28.19 -8.12
CA ARG A 606 -7.50 -28.60 -6.75
C ARG A 606 -8.95 -28.29 -6.39
N ALA A 607 -9.61 -29.28 -5.80
CA ALA A 607 -10.94 -29.09 -5.22
C ALA A 607 -10.86 -28.18 -3.99
N LEU A 608 -11.91 -27.40 -3.73
CA LEU A 608 -12.12 -26.91 -2.37
C LEU A 608 -12.50 -28.09 -1.49
N THR A 609 -11.89 -28.24 -0.33
CA THR A 609 -12.13 -29.39 0.56
C THR A 609 -12.86 -28.96 1.83
N VAL A 610 -13.93 -29.66 2.17
CA VAL A 610 -14.68 -29.55 3.43
C VAL A 610 -14.38 -30.80 4.26
N ASN A 611 -13.51 -30.67 5.25
CA ASN A 611 -13.13 -31.71 6.21
C ASN A 611 -14.21 -31.82 7.31
N GLY A 612 -15.42 -32.21 6.92
CA GLY A 612 -16.61 -32.30 7.77
C GLY A 612 -17.88 -32.34 6.92
N ASP A 613 -19.02 -32.02 7.53
CA ASP A 613 -20.28 -31.93 6.79
C ASP A 613 -20.41 -30.63 6.00
N TYR A 614 -21.01 -30.74 4.81
CA TYR A 614 -21.38 -29.61 3.95
C TYR A 614 -22.90 -29.46 3.94
N GLN A 615 -23.40 -28.28 4.27
CA GLN A 615 -24.83 -27.97 4.19
C GLN A 615 -25.09 -26.79 3.27
N GLN A 616 -25.91 -27.03 2.26
CA GLN A 616 -26.38 -26.00 1.36
C GLN A 616 -27.89 -25.80 1.54
N GLN A 617 -28.29 -24.57 1.90
CA GLN A 617 -29.69 -24.21 2.13
C GLN A 617 -30.45 -23.90 0.84
N ALA A 618 -31.77 -23.96 0.90
CA ALA A 618 -32.63 -23.49 -0.19
C ALA A 618 -32.33 -22.03 -0.58
N GLY A 619 -32.37 -21.73 -1.89
CA GLY A 619 -32.10 -20.38 -2.43
C GLY A 619 -30.61 -20.02 -2.61
N SER A 620 -29.69 -20.81 -2.05
CA SER A 620 -28.24 -20.63 -2.22
C SER A 620 -27.75 -21.08 -3.60
N THR A 621 -26.50 -20.74 -3.96
CA THR A 621 -25.89 -21.08 -5.26
C THR A 621 -24.52 -21.74 -5.11
N LEU A 622 -24.32 -22.89 -5.75
CA LEU A 622 -22.97 -23.44 -6.01
C LEU A 622 -22.56 -23.08 -7.45
N ILE A 623 -21.45 -22.38 -7.62
CA ILE A 623 -20.87 -22.06 -8.92
C ILE A 623 -19.80 -23.10 -9.23
N ALA A 624 -20.14 -24.07 -10.08
CA ALA A 624 -19.19 -25.06 -10.56
C ALA A 624 -18.42 -24.51 -11.78
N ARG A 625 -17.10 -24.40 -11.60
CA ARG A 625 -16.13 -24.22 -12.68
C ARG A 625 -15.34 -25.51 -12.78
N PRO A 626 -15.86 -26.57 -13.42
CA PRO A 626 -15.04 -27.75 -13.62
C PRO A 626 -13.80 -27.33 -14.41
N GLY A 627 -12.62 -27.52 -13.83
CA GLY A 627 -11.38 -27.35 -14.56
C GLY A 627 -11.30 -28.35 -15.69
N LEU A 628 -10.30 -28.21 -16.55
CA LEU A 628 -9.99 -29.08 -17.68
C LEU A 628 -9.82 -30.58 -17.34
N ASN A 629 -10.03 -30.99 -16.08
CA ASN A 629 -10.00 -32.37 -15.60
C ASN A 629 -11.41 -32.85 -15.20
N PRO A 630 -12.10 -33.61 -16.07
CA PRO A 630 -13.40 -34.23 -15.77
C PRO A 630 -13.40 -35.15 -14.53
N GLY A 631 -12.22 -35.63 -14.11
CA GLY A 631 -12.05 -36.58 -13.01
C GLY A 631 -11.94 -35.95 -11.62
N LEU A 632 -11.79 -34.63 -11.49
CA LEU A 632 -11.70 -33.96 -10.19
C LEU A 632 -13.00 -33.24 -9.84
N PRO A 633 -13.55 -33.42 -8.62
CA PRO A 633 -14.70 -32.63 -8.18
C PRO A 633 -14.28 -31.16 -7.95
N ALA A 634 -15.21 -30.23 -8.12
CA ALA A 634 -15.00 -28.84 -7.72
C ALA A 634 -15.02 -28.70 -6.18
N LEU A 635 -15.83 -29.52 -5.51
CA LEU A 635 -15.98 -29.58 -4.06
C LEU A 635 -15.80 -31.01 -3.55
N GLN A 636 -14.82 -31.23 -2.68
CA GLN A 636 -14.61 -32.47 -1.95
C GLN A 636 -15.16 -32.31 -0.53
N VAL A 637 -15.95 -33.26 -0.04
CA VAL A 637 -16.52 -33.27 1.31
C VAL A 637 -16.18 -34.60 1.96
N THR A 638 -15.51 -34.59 3.11
CA THR A 638 -15.15 -35.84 3.81
C THR A 638 -16.32 -36.40 4.63
N GLY A 639 -17.26 -35.53 5.01
CA GLY A 639 -18.50 -35.91 5.69
C GLY A 639 -19.68 -36.04 4.72
N THR A 640 -20.87 -35.73 5.20
CA THR A 640 -22.11 -35.78 4.43
C THR A 640 -22.37 -34.44 3.74
N ALA A 641 -22.84 -34.46 2.49
CA ALA A 641 -23.32 -33.26 1.79
C ALA A 641 -24.85 -33.19 1.81
N HIS A 642 -25.42 -32.20 2.49
CA HIS A 642 -26.86 -31.94 2.57
C HIS A 642 -27.26 -30.79 1.62
N LEU A 643 -27.98 -31.12 0.55
CA LEU A 643 -28.46 -30.19 -0.47
C LEU A 643 -29.97 -29.96 -0.32
N GLN A 644 -30.36 -28.85 0.30
CA GLN A 644 -31.77 -28.51 0.57
C GLN A 644 -32.47 -27.78 -0.59
N GLY A 645 -31.96 -27.90 -1.82
CA GLY A 645 -32.41 -27.14 -2.99
C GLY A 645 -31.39 -26.12 -3.47
N GLY A 646 -31.85 -25.04 -4.09
CA GLY A 646 -31.00 -23.96 -4.62
C GLY A 646 -30.54 -24.20 -6.06
N THR A 647 -29.51 -23.46 -6.49
CA THR A 647 -29.04 -23.45 -7.89
C THR A 647 -27.62 -23.98 -8.02
N LEU A 648 -27.42 -24.96 -8.90
CA LEU A 648 -26.11 -25.28 -9.45
C LEU A 648 -25.90 -24.42 -10.70
N ARG A 649 -24.93 -23.50 -10.65
CA ARG A 649 -24.59 -22.64 -11.80
C ARG A 649 -23.28 -23.09 -12.42
N LEU A 650 -23.29 -23.34 -13.72
CA LEU A 650 -22.09 -23.61 -14.49
C LEU A 650 -21.51 -22.28 -14.98
N ALA A 651 -20.25 -22.01 -14.64
CA ALA A 651 -19.58 -20.78 -15.09
C ALA A 651 -18.65 -21.06 -16.29
N PRO A 652 -18.66 -20.20 -17.32
CA PRO A 652 -17.84 -20.41 -18.51
C PRO A 652 -16.36 -20.15 -18.22
N ALA A 653 -15.50 -21.04 -18.71
CA ALA A 653 -14.06 -20.82 -18.83
C ALA A 653 -13.57 -21.41 -20.17
N PRO A 654 -12.41 -20.96 -20.70
CA PRO A 654 -11.93 -21.39 -22.02
C PRO A 654 -11.82 -22.92 -22.12
N ASN A 655 -12.46 -23.53 -23.12
CA ASN A 655 -12.39 -24.98 -23.42
C ASN A 655 -12.88 -25.93 -22.32
N VAL A 656 -13.76 -25.49 -21.41
CA VAL A 656 -14.10 -26.29 -20.21
C VAL A 656 -15.05 -27.46 -20.50
N PHE A 657 -16.23 -27.22 -21.08
CA PHE A 657 -17.25 -28.26 -21.27
C PHE A 657 -17.21 -28.82 -22.70
N ALA A 658 -16.87 -30.10 -22.81
CA ALA A 658 -16.84 -30.83 -24.08
C ALA A 658 -18.06 -31.74 -24.21
N LEU A 659 -18.63 -31.78 -25.41
CA LEU A 659 -19.77 -32.62 -25.74
C LEU A 659 -19.47 -34.11 -25.48
N GLY A 660 -20.36 -34.78 -24.76
CA GLY A 660 -20.24 -36.19 -24.40
C GLY A 660 -19.38 -36.46 -23.16
N GLN A 661 -18.90 -35.42 -22.46
CA GLN A 661 -18.13 -35.56 -21.23
C GLN A 661 -19.00 -35.44 -19.98
N ARG A 662 -18.55 -36.11 -18.91
CA ARG A 662 -19.11 -36.01 -17.55
C ARG A 662 -18.14 -35.25 -16.66
N TYR A 663 -18.63 -34.23 -15.96
CA TYR A 663 -17.82 -33.43 -15.04
C TYR A 663 -18.27 -33.63 -13.61
N ARG A 664 -17.34 -34.00 -12.73
CA ARG A 664 -17.61 -34.09 -11.29
C ARG A 664 -17.75 -32.70 -10.69
N VAL A 665 -18.85 -32.47 -9.98
CA VAL A 665 -19.12 -31.21 -9.30
C VAL A 665 -18.82 -31.34 -7.81
N LEU A 666 -19.39 -32.36 -7.18
CA LEU A 666 -19.27 -32.59 -5.74
C LEU A 666 -19.03 -34.08 -5.48
N GLN A 667 -18.11 -34.37 -4.58
CA GLN A 667 -17.85 -35.70 -4.02
C GLN A 667 -18.01 -35.61 -2.51
N ALA A 668 -18.77 -36.53 -1.91
CA ALA A 668 -19.00 -36.60 -0.47
C ALA A 668 -18.77 -38.03 0.04
N ASP A 669 -17.74 -38.21 0.86
CA ASP A 669 -17.26 -39.55 1.27
C ASP A 669 -18.26 -40.28 2.20
N ALA A 670 -19.13 -39.54 2.91
CA ALA A 670 -20.22 -40.10 3.70
C ALA A 670 -21.60 -39.99 3.01
N GLY A 671 -21.63 -39.60 1.73
CA GLY A 671 -22.83 -39.57 0.89
C GLY A 671 -23.48 -38.19 0.71
N ILE A 672 -24.39 -38.12 -0.26
CA ILE A 672 -25.14 -36.91 -0.64
C ILE A 672 -26.62 -37.09 -0.33
N ASN A 673 -27.19 -36.14 0.42
CA ASN A 673 -28.60 -36.08 0.76
C ASN A 673 -29.26 -34.87 0.08
N GLY A 674 -30.27 -35.11 -0.75
CA GLY A 674 -31.01 -34.05 -1.46
C GLY A 674 -30.47 -33.75 -2.86
N ARG A 675 -30.89 -32.62 -3.44
CA ARG A 675 -30.54 -32.20 -4.82
C ARG A 675 -30.68 -30.69 -5.01
N TYR A 676 -30.10 -30.16 -6.09
CA TYR A 676 -30.37 -28.79 -6.54
C TYR A 676 -31.74 -28.69 -7.23
N ASP A 677 -32.42 -27.56 -7.07
CA ASP A 677 -33.71 -27.28 -7.72
C ASP A 677 -33.51 -26.85 -9.19
N ALA A 678 -32.41 -26.15 -9.47
CA ALA A 678 -32.12 -25.58 -10.77
C ALA A 678 -30.67 -25.84 -11.22
N LEU A 679 -30.50 -25.98 -12.54
CA LEU A 679 -29.19 -26.00 -13.22
C LEU A 679 -29.09 -24.80 -14.17
N ASP A 680 -28.38 -23.75 -13.75
CA ASP A 680 -28.11 -22.58 -14.58
C ASP A 680 -26.91 -22.83 -15.50
N HIS A 681 -27.17 -22.83 -16.81
CA HIS A 681 -26.20 -23.02 -17.88
C HIS A 681 -26.38 -21.97 -19.01
N GLN A 682 -27.01 -20.83 -18.72
CA GLN A 682 -27.33 -19.81 -19.72
C GLN A 682 -26.08 -19.17 -20.35
N ALA A 683 -24.94 -19.28 -19.67
CA ALA A 683 -23.65 -18.82 -20.18
C ALA A 683 -23.07 -19.72 -21.30
N PHE A 684 -23.71 -20.84 -21.62
CA PHE A 684 -23.27 -21.79 -22.65
C PHE A 684 -24.14 -21.74 -23.89
N SER A 685 -23.61 -22.28 -24.99
CA SER A 685 -24.35 -22.47 -26.23
C SER A 685 -25.63 -23.30 -25.98
N PRO A 686 -26.77 -22.92 -26.58
CA PRO A 686 -28.00 -23.68 -26.47
C PRO A 686 -27.94 -25.04 -27.19
N PHE A 687 -26.90 -25.30 -27.99
CA PHE A 687 -26.66 -26.60 -28.62
C PHE A 687 -25.97 -27.60 -27.68
N LEU A 688 -25.53 -27.16 -26.50
CA LEU A 688 -25.10 -28.02 -25.41
C LEU A 688 -26.26 -28.21 -24.42
N GLY A 689 -26.57 -29.46 -24.12
CA GLY A 689 -27.49 -29.85 -23.07
C GLY A 689 -26.71 -30.21 -21.81
N PHE A 690 -27.22 -29.84 -20.65
CA PHE A 690 -26.59 -30.16 -19.37
C PHE A 690 -27.59 -30.87 -18.47
N THR A 691 -27.18 -32.01 -17.91
CA THR A 691 -28.04 -32.83 -17.04
C THR A 691 -27.29 -33.18 -15.76
N GLN A 692 -27.96 -33.03 -14.62
CA GLN A 692 -27.40 -33.44 -13.33
C GLN A 692 -27.52 -34.96 -13.16
N ILE A 693 -26.42 -35.62 -12.80
CA ILE A 693 -26.35 -37.04 -12.49
C ILE A 693 -26.04 -37.18 -11.00
N HIS A 694 -26.96 -37.80 -10.26
CA HIS A 694 -26.84 -38.01 -8.82
C HIS A 694 -26.55 -39.49 -8.53
N GLU A 695 -25.44 -39.74 -7.88
CA GLU A 695 -25.01 -41.03 -7.34
C GLU A 695 -24.96 -40.93 -5.80
N ALA A 696 -24.73 -42.03 -5.09
CA ALA A 696 -24.76 -42.04 -3.62
C ALA A 696 -23.75 -41.06 -2.99
N GLU A 697 -22.57 -40.94 -3.58
CA GLU A 697 -21.43 -40.16 -3.07
C GLU A 697 -20.96 -39.08 -4.05
N GLN A 698 -21.52 -39.03 -5.27
CA GLN A 698 -21.04 -38.18 -6.35
C GLN A 698 -22.18 -37.44 -7.04
N LEU A 699 -22.00 -36.13 -7.25
CA LEU A 699 -22.81 -35.30 -8.13
C LEU A 699 -21.99 -34.90 -9.35
N SER A 700 -22.52 -35.17 -10.54
CA SER A 700 -21.87 -34.83 -11.80
C SER A 700 -22.81 -34.13 -12.76
N VAL A 701 -22.24 -33.48 -13.78
CA VAL A 701 -22.98 -32.90 -14.90
C VAL A 701 -22.54 -33.55 -16.19
N ASP A 702 -23.49 -34.15 -16.90
CA ASP A 702 -23.29 -34.70 -18.24
C ASP A 702 -23.57 -33.63 -19.29
N VAL A 703 -22.62 -33.48 -20.22
CA VAL A 703 -22.77 -32.61 -21.38
C VAL A 703 -23.25 -33.43 -22.56
N SER A 704 -24.46 -33.14 -23.03
CA SER A 704 -25.13 -33.81 -24.14
C SER A 704 -25.48 -32.83 -25.25
N ARG A 705 -26.13 -33.30 -26.33
CA ARG A 705 -26.66 -32.41 -27.36
C ARG A 705 -27.90 -31.69 -26.81
N GLY A 706 -27.89 -30.36 -26.91
CA GLY A 706 -29.04 -29.50 -26.60
C GLY A 706 -29.95 -29.35 -27.81
N LEU A 707 -30.25 -28.11 -28.18
CA LEU A 707 -30.95 -27.83 -29.44
C LEU A 707 -30.15 -28.38 -30.63
N PRO A 708 -30.82 -28.91 -31.67
CA PRO A 708 -30.13 -29.35 -32.86
C PRO A 708 -29.53 -28.13 -33.60
N LEU A 709 -28.35 -28.28 -34.20
CA LEU A 709 -27.70 -27.19 -34.96
C LEU A 709 -28.59 -26.68 -36.10
N VAL A 710 -29.47 -27.54 -36.63
CA VAL A 710 -30.45 -27.15 -37.65
C VAL A 710 -31.39 -26.02 -37.20
N SER A 711 -31.59 -25.84 -35.89
CA SER A 711 -32.41 -24.75 -35.34
C SER A 711 -31.82 -23.36 -35.58
N ALA A 712 -30.49 -23.28 -35.78
CA ALA A 712 -29.83 -22.06 -36.21
C ALA A 712 -29.80 -21.90 -37.74
N ALA A 713 -30.11 -22.92 -38.54
CA ALA A 713 -29.92 -22.88 -39.98
C ALA A 713 -31.07 -22.20 -40.75
N ASN A 714 -30.75 -21.19 -41.56
CA ASN A 714 -31.69 -20.40 -42.36
C ASN A 714 -31.77 -20.84 -43.83
N SER A 715 -30.64 -21.18 -44.47
CA SER A 715 -30.60 -21.64 -45.88
C SER A 715 -30.75 -23.16 -46.00
N ALA A 716 -31.07 -23.68 -47.20
CA ALA A 716 -31.15 -25.13 -47.39
C ALA A 716 -29.77 -25.80 -47.27
N ASN A 717 -28.71 -25.14 -47.75
CA ASN A 717 -27.32 -25.55 -47.58
C ASN A 717 -26.88 -25.59 -46.10
N GLN A 718 -27.19 -24.55 -45.31
CA GLN A 718 -26.97 -24.57 -43.86
C GLN A 718 -27.73 -25.71 -43.19
N ARG A 719 -29.00 -25.94 -43.56
CA ARG A 719 -29.81 -27.03 -42.98
C ARG A 719 -29.24 -28.41 -43.34
N ALA A 720 -28.75 -28.60 -44.56
CA ALA A 720 -28.13 -29.85 -44.98
C ALA A 720 -26.84 -30.12 -44.18
N MET A 721 -25.97 -29.11 -44.05
CA MET A 721 -24.75 -29.23 -43.24
C MET A 721 -25.04 -29.41 -41.75
N ALA A 722 -26.01 -28.67 -41.21
CA ALA A 722 -26.40 -28.79 -39.81
C ALA A 722 -26.93 -30.19 -39.49
N LYS A 723 -27.80 -30.76 -40.34
CA LYS A 723 -28.28 -32.14 -40.19
C LYS A 723 -27.15 -33.15 -40.26
N ALA A 724 -26.19 -32.96 -41.17
CA ALA A 724 -25.01 -33.82 -41.24
C ALA A 724 -24.16 -33.72 -39.97
N ALA A 725 -23.95 -32.52 -39.44
CA ALA A 725 -23.22 -32.27 -38.19
C ALA A 725 -23.96 -32.80 -36.94
N ASP A 726 -25.28 -32.71 -36.92
CA ASP A 726 -26.14 -33.25 -35.86
C ASP A 726 -26.06 -34.79 -35.81
N ALA A 727 -25.90 -35.44 -36.96
CA ALA A 727 -25.76 -36.90 -37.07
C ALA A 727 -24.36 -37.42 -36.71
N LEU A 728 -23.36 -36.55 -36.56
CA LEU A 728 -22.01 -36.98 -36.17
C LEU A 728 -21.99 -37.53 -34.73
N PRO A 729 -21.12 -38.50 -34.43
CA PRO A 729 -20.84 -38.91 -33.06
C PRO A 729 -20.43 -37.72 -32.19
N MET A 730 -20.78 -37.72 -30.90
CA MET A 730 -20.44 -36.64 -29.96
C MET A 730 -18.92 -36.43 -29.82
N SER A 731 -18.13 -37.47 -30.07
CA SER A 731 -16.67 -37.43 -30.09
C SER A 731 -16.08 -36.79 -31.35
N ALA A 732 -16.88 -36.52 -32.39
CA ALA A 732 -16.37 -35.94 -33.62
C ALA A 732 -15.91 -34.48 -33.37
N PRO A 733 -14.67 -34.10 -33.77
CA PRO A 733 -14.15 -32.75 -33.54
C PRO A 733 -15.06 -31.65 -34.10
N LEU A 734 -15.69 -31.91 -35.24
CA LEU A 734 -16.63 -30.97 -35.86
C LEU A 734 -17.91 -30.79 -35.03
N ALA A 735 -18.45 -31.87 -34.45
CA ALA A 735 -19.60 -31.80 -33.57
C ALA A 735 -19.28 -30.99 -32.31
N GLN A 736 -18.15 -31.26 -31.66
CA GLN A 736 -17.70 -30.54 -30.46
C GLN A 736 -17.50 -29.03 -30.71
N ARG A 737 -16.91 -28.68 -31.85
CA ARG A 737 -16.71 -27.27 -32.23
C ARG A 737 -18.02 -26.58 -32.55
N LEU A 738 -18.91 -27.21 -33.31
CA LEU A 738 -20.16 -26.56 -33.71
C LEU A 738 -21.13 -26.40 -32.55
N THR A 739 -21.24 -27.38 -31.65
CA THR A 739 -22.16 -27.27 -30.51
C THR A 739 -21.68 -26.27 -29.46
N SER A 740 -20.37 -25.98 -29.38
CA SER A 740 -19.85 -24.92 -28.48
C SER A 740 -20.09 -23.49 -29.00
N LEU A 741 -20.52 -23.31 -30.25
CA LEU A 741 -20.82 -21.99 -30.81
C LEU A 741 -22.23 -21.52 -30.44
N PHE A 742 -22.40 -20.22 -30.18
CA PHE A 742 -23.71 -19.59 -30.12
C PHE A 742 -24.38 -19.54 -31.51
N PRO A 743 -25.71 -19.33 -31.61
CA PRO A 743 -26.45 -19.46 -32.87
C PRO A 743 -25.89 -18.68 -34.06
N GLU A 744 -25.48 -17.42 -33.87
CA GLU A 744 -24.97 -16.59 -34.97
C GLU A 744 -23.57 -17.04 -35.46
N PRO A 745 -22.56 -17.29 -34.58
CA PRO A 745 -21.32 -17.95 -35.00
C PRO A 745 -21.53 -19.33 -35.64
N ALA A 746 -22.48 -20.13 -35.14
CA ALA A 746 -22.78 -21.45 -35.69
C ALA A 746 -23.32 -21.35 -37.13
N GLN A 747 -24.21 -20.41 -37.41
CA GLN A 747 -24.68 -20.11 -38.78
C GLN A 747 -23.53 -19.85 -39.75
N ARG A 748 -22.61 -18.95 -39.36
CA ARG A 748 -21.44 -18.60 -40.19
C ARG A 748 -20.52 -19.80 -40.41
N ALA A 749 -20.32 -20.64 -39.39
CA ALA A 749 -19.53 -21.86 -39.53
C ALA A 749 -20.19 -22.85 -40.50
N LEU A 750 -21.51 -23.00 -40.46
CA LEU A 750 -22.26 -23.86 -41.38
C LEU A 750 -22.15 -23.38 -42.83
N ASP A 751 -22.15 -22.07 -43.07
CA ASP A 751 -21.93 -21.51 -44.41
C ASP A 751 -20.55 -21.87 -44.96
N GLN A 752 -19.50 -21.71 -44.16
CA GLN A 752 -18.14 -22.07 -44.55
C GLN A 752 -17.99 -23.56 -44.88
N LEU A 753 -18.73 -24.41 -44.16
CA LEU A 753 -18.70 -25.87 -44.33
C LEU A 753 -19.57 -26.35 -45.50
N SER A 754 -20.51 -25.53 -45.99
CA SER A 754 -21.45 -25.90 -47.05
C SER A 754 -20.79 -26.20 -48.40
N GLY A 755 -19.55 -25.76 -48.59
CA GLY A 755 -18.83 -25.90 -49.85
C GLY A 755 -19.33 -24.96 -50.95
N GLU A 756 -20.26 -24.04 -50.66
CA GLU A 756 -20.81 -23.09 -51.63
C GLU A 756 -19.73 -22.25 -52.32
N LEU A 757 -18.63 -21.97 -51.62
CA LEU A 757 -17.49 -21.24 -52.16
C LEU A 757 -16.86 -21.97 -53.37
N TYR A 758 -16.77 -23.30 -53.33
CA TYR A 758 -16.19 -24.08 -54.41
C TYR A 758 -17.07 -24.03 -55.66
N ALA A 759 -18.37 -24.27 -55.50
CA ALA A 759 -19.34 -24.20 -56.59
C ALA A 759 -19.40 -22.79 -57.20
N SER A 760 -19.46 -21.77 -56.33
CA SER A 760 -19.44 -20.35 -56.72
C SER A 760 -18.18 -19.96 -57.50
N THR A 761 -17.02 -20.46 -57.07
CA THR A 761 -15.74 -20.20 -57.75
C THR A 761 -15.72 -20.88 -59.12
N GLN A 762 -16.23 -22.11 -59.24
CA GLN A 762 -16.35 -22.79 -60.54
C GLN A 762 -17.28 -22.03 -61.49
N SER A 763 -18.43 -21.53 -61.02
CA SER A 763 -19.34 -20.71 -61.82
C SER A 763 -18.67 -19.43 -62.32
N VAL A 764 -17.91 -18.74 -61.45
CA VAL A 764 -17.12 -17.56 -61.86
C VAL A 764 -16.01 -17.93 -62.85
N LEU A 765 -15.34 -19.08 -62.70
CA LEU A 765 -14.33 -19.56 -63.64
C LEU A 765 -14.92 -19.90 -65.02
N LEU A 766 -16.10 -20.52 -65.04
CA LEU A 766 -16.88 -20.78 -66.26
C LEU A 766 -17.29 -19.47 -66.94
N GLU A 767 -17.85 -18.51 -66.19
CA GLU A 767 -18.23 -17.19 -66.71
C GLU A 767 -17.01 -16.44 -67.29
N ASN A 768 -15.85 -16.53 -66.64
CA ASN A 768 -14.61 -15.94 -67.13
C ASN A 768 -14.08 -16.61 -68.41
N SER A 769 -14.42 -17.88 -68.66
CA SER A 769 -13.98 -18.59 -69.86
C SER A 769 -14.66 -18.05 -71.14
N HIS A 770 -15.89 -17.53 -71.03
CA HIS A 770 -16.64 -16.97 -72.14
C HIS A 770 -15.95 -15.76 -72.74
N VAL A 771 -15.42 -14.84 -71.94
CA VAL A 771 -14.77 -13.63 -72.46
C VAL A 771 -13.51 -13.94 -73.29
N ILE A 772 -12.73 -14.95 -72.89
CA ILE A 772 -11.56 -15.39 -73.67
C ILE A 772 -12.03 -16.06 -74.97
N ARG A 773 -13.03 -16.94 -74.87
CA ARG A 773 -13.60 -17.65 -76.01
C ARG A 773 -14.21 -16.67 -77.02
N ASP A 774 -15.00 -15.71 -76.58
CA ASP A 774 -15.68 -14.74 -77.44
C ASP A 774 -14.68 -13.80 -78.11
N ALA A 775 -13.64 -13.36 -77.39
CA ALA A 775 -12.54 -12.61 -77.99
C ALA A 775 -11.79 -13.43 -79.06
N ALA A 776 -11.52 -14.71 -78.80
CA ALA A 776 -10.89 -15.59 -79.78
C ALA A 776 -11.82 -15.89 -80.99
N LEU A 777 -13.12 -16.12 -80.75
CA LEU A 777 -14.12 -16.38 -81.78
C LEU A 777 -14.44 -15.14 -82.62
N ALA A 778 -14.41 -13.94 -82.04
CA ALA A 778 -14.52 -12.68 -82.78
C ALA A 778 -13.36 -12.52 -83.78
N ARG A 779 -12.15 -13.00 -83.43
CA ARG A 779 -11.03 -13.07 -84.37
C ARG A 779 -11.22 -14.18 -85.40
N ALA A 780 -11.73 -15.35 -85.01
CA ALA A 780 -11.93 -16.50 -85.91
C ALA A 780 -13.07 -16.30 -86.93
N SER A 781 -14.12 -15.54 -86.59
CA SER A 781 -15.28 -15.26 -87.45
C SER A 781 -15.01 -14.27 -88.59
N GLY A 782 -13.77 -13.77 -88.73
CA GLY A 782 -13.36 -12.91 -89.85
C GLY A 782 -13.83 -11.46 -89.75
N LEU A 783 -14.52 -11.09 -88.67
CA LEU A 783 -15.07 -9.74 -88.45
C LEU A 783 -14.00 -8.65 -88.19
N SER A 784 -12.72 -9.00 -88.19
CA SER A 784 -11.63 -8.06 -87.93
C SER A 784 -10.39 -8.36 -88.78
N PRO A 785 -9.56 -7.37 -89.18
CA PRO A 785 -8.37 -7.59 -90.02
C PRO A 785 -7.33 -8.48 -89.34
N SER A 786 -6.65 -9.35 -90.09
CA SER A 786 -5.55 -10.18 -89.58
C SER A 786 -4.32 -9.34 -89.25
N GLY A 787 -3.59 -9.70 -88.21
CA GLY A 787 -2.39 -9.00 -87.75
C GLY A 787 -2.17 -9.11 -86.24
N LEU A 788 -1.28 -8.26 -85.72
CA LEU A 788 -1.09 -8.05 -84.28
C LEU A 788 -2.26 -7.25 -83.70
N TRP A 789 -2.76 -7.69 -82.56
CA TRP A 789 -3.85 -7.04 -81.87
C TRP A 789 -3.65 -7.06 -80.36
N VAL A 790 -4.27 -6.07 -79.71
CA VAL A 790 -4.34 -5.94 -78.26
C VAL A 790 -5.78 -5.68 -77.90
N GLN A 791 -6.30 -6.44 -76.94
CA GLN A 791 -7.66 -6.29 -76.44
C GLN A 791 -7.62 -6.12 -74.92
N ALA A 792 -8.12 -4.99 -74.45
CA ALA A 792 -8.41 -4.80 -73.04
C ALA A 792 -9.66 -5.61 -72.67
N LEU A 793 -9.56 -6.38 -71.59
CA LEU A 793 -10.65 -7.13 -70.98
C LEU A 793 -11.07 -6.42 -69.70
N ASN A 794 -12.35 -6.10 -69.60
CA ASN A 794 -12.95 -5.63 -68.37
C ASN A 794 -14.31 -6.31 -68.21
N GLN A 795 -14.39 -7.26 -67.28
CA GLN A 795 -15.60 -8.01 -66.97
C GLN A 795 -15.93 -7.81 -65.50
N ASN A 796 -17.09 -7.22 -65.25
CA ASN A 796 -17.67 -7.14 -63.93
C ASN A 796 -18.92 -8.01 -63.97
N GLY A 797 -18.94 -9.06 -63.15
CA GLY A 797 -20.06 -9.98 -63.07
C GLY A 797 -20.59 -10.08 -61.66
N ARG A 798 -21.88 -10.35 -61.56
CA ARG A 798 -22.58 -10.57 -60.29
C ARG A 798 -23.47 -11.79 -60.45
N LEU A 799 -23.18 -12.82 -59.68
CA LEU A 799 -24.08 -13.94 -59.46
C LEU A 799 -24.95 -13.56 -58.26
N ASP A 800 -26.23 -13.29 -58.51
CA ASP A 800 -27.17 -13.06 -57.43
C ASP A 800 -27.42 -14.36 -56.65
N GLY A 801 -27.56 -14.23 -55.34
CA GLY A 801 -27.95 -15.34 -54.48
C GLY A 801 -29.45 -15.55 -54.53
N ASP A 802 -29.88 -16.79 -54.35
CA ASP A 802 -31.28 -17.23 -54.38
C ASP A 802 -31.84 -17.56 -52.98
N GLY A 803 -31.11 -17.14 -51.92
CA GLY A 803 -31.41 -17.50 -50.54
C GLY A 803 -30.83 -18.87 -50.13
N ASN A 804 -30.35 -19.67 -51.08
CA ASN A 804 -29.62 -20.91 -50.83
C ASN A 804 -28.10 -20.76 -51.04
N ALA A 805 -27.69 -19.98 -52.06
CA ALA A 805 -26.31 -19.62 -52.32
C ALA A 805 -26.04 -18.13 -52.04
N ALA A 806 -24.85 -17.82 -51.53
CA ALA A 806 -24.42 -16.44 -51.37
C ALA A 806 -24.30 -15.72 -52.72
N LYS A 807 -24.58 -14.42 -52.73
CA LYS A 807 -24.29 -13.55 -53.87
C LYS A 807 -22.78 -13.43 -54.06
N VAL A 808 -22.32 -13.58 -55.29
CA VAL A 808 -20.91 -13.43 -55.67
C VAL A 808 -20.76 -12.25 -56.61
N SER A 809 -19.86 -11.31 -56.32
CA SER A 809 -19.44 -10.30 -57.28
C SER A 809 -17.98 -10.55 -57.64
N HIS A 810 -17.66 -10.48 -58.93
CA HIS A 810 -16.29 -10.59 -59.39
C HIS A 810 -15.98 -9.46 -60.39
N ILE A 811 -14.73 -9.02 -60.35
CA ILE A 811 -14.17 -8.04 -61.29
C ILE A 811 -12.95 -8.71 -61.89
N ASN A 812 -12.89 -8.73 -63.21
CA ASN A 812 -11.83 -9.33 -63.97
C ASN A 812 -11.36 -8.33 -65.03
N THR A 813 -10.20 -7.73 -64.78
CA THR A 813 -9.52 -6.83 -65.70
C THR A 813 -8.27 -7.50 -66.24
N GLY A 814 -8.00 -7.41 -67.54
CA GLY A 814 -6.78 -7.95 -68.14
C GLY A 814 -6.53 -7.38 -69.52
N VAL A 815 -5.42 -7.79 -70.13
CA VAL A 815 -5.10 -7.49 -71.51
C VAL A 815 -4.77 -8.79 -72.22
N MET A 816 -5.36 -9.00 -73.39
CA MET A 816 -4.93 -10.03 -74.32
C MET A 816 -4.15 -9.41 -75.45
N ILE A 817 -3.03 -10.02 -75.79
CA ILE A 817 -2.19 -9.65 -76.92
C ILE A 817 -2.11 -10.89 -77.79
N GLY A 818 -2.43 -10.75 -79.07
CA GLY A 818 -2.39 -11.86 -79.99
C GLY A 818 -1.96 -11.45 -81.37
N ALA A 819 -1.63 -12.45 -82.17
CA ALA A 819 -1.37 -12.30 -83.58
C ALA A 819 -2.09 -13.42 -84.32
N ASP A 820 -2.81 -13.07 -85.38
CA ASP A 820 -3.48 -14.02 -86.26
C ASP A 820 -3.30 -13.68 -87.73
N HIS A 821 -3.34 -14.70 -88.57
CA HIS A 821 -3.18 -14.64 -90.02
C HIS A 821 -4.36 -15.33 -90.69
N GLY A 822 -5.03 -14.61 -91.60
CA GLY A 822 -6.08 -15.17 -92.45
C GLY A 822 -5.47 -15.74 -93.73
N PHE A 823 -5.94 -16.92 -94.14
CA PHE A 823 -5.59 -17.60 -95.37
C PHE A 823 -6.74 -17.49 -96.38
N ASP A 824 -6.44 -17.67 -97.66
CA ASP A 824 -7.46 -17.74 -98.71
C ASP A 824 -8.45 -18.87 -98.42
N GLN A 825 -9.72 -18.67 -98.80
CA GLN A 825 -10.88 -19.53 -98.45
C GLN A 825 -11.39 -19.44 -97.00
N GLY A 826 -11.03 -18.38 -96.26
CA GLY A 826 -11.68 -18.04 -94.99
C GLY A 826 -11.16 -18.82 -93.76
N THR A 827 -10.04 -19.53 -93.90
CA THR A 827 -9.36 -20.18 -92.76
C THR A 827 -8.49 -19.15 -92.04
N ARG A 828 -8.46 -19.13 -90.70
CA ARG A 828 -7.61 -18.23 -89.91
C ARG A 828 -6.91 -18.97 -88.79
N SER A 829 -5.62 -18.69 -88.59
CA SER A 829 -4.80 -19.26 -87.50
C SER A 829 -4.12 -18.15 -86.73
N GLY A 830 -4.00 -18.30 -85.41
CA GLY A 830 -3.35 -17.31 -84.56
C GLY A 830 -3.08 -17.82 -83.16
N ALA A 831 -2.28 -17.06 -82.42
CA ALA A 831 -1.97 -17.29 -81.02
C ALA A 831 -2.23 -16.01 -80.22
N ALA A 832 -2.70 -16.18 -78.99
CA ALA A 832 -2.91 -15.07 -78.07
C ALA A 832 -2.42 -15.44 -76.67
N VAL A 833 -1.88 -14.45 -75.97
CA VAL A 833 -1.46 -14.55 -74.58
C VAL A 833 -2.25 -13.54 -73.77
N ARG A 834 -2.74 -13.97 -72.61
CA ARG A 834 -3.47 -13.13 -71.68
C ARG A 834 -2.61 -12.81 -70.48
N GLN A 835 -2.53 -11.53 -70.14
CA GLN A 835 -1.99 -11.07 -68.86
C GLN A 835 -3.11 -10.48 -68.02
N GLN A 836 -3.25 -10.98 -66.79
CA GLN A 836 -4.29 -10.54 -65.86
C GLN A 836 -3.66 -10.04 -64.55
N PRO A 837 -3.79 -8.76 -64.19
CA PRO A 837 -3.49 -8.29 -62.84
C PRO A 837 -4.55 -8.82 -61.86
N ARG A 838 -4.12 -9.45 -60.75
CA ARG A 838 -5.03 -9.96 -59.71
C ARG A 838 -5.80 -8.79 -59.07
N PRO A 839 -7.14 -8.84 -59.02
CA PRO A 839 -7.77 -9.33 -57.78
C PRO A 839 -9.14 -10.01 -57.98
N CYS A 840 -9.30 -11.27 -57.53
CA CYS A 840 -10.63 -11.74 -57.14
C CYS A 840 -10.95 -11.13 -55.77
N GLN A 841 -11.89 -10.18 -55.72
CA GLN A 841 -12.46 -9.69 -54.46
C GLN A 841 -13.82 -10.36 -54.23
N HIS A 842 -13.86 -11.30 -53.27
CA HIS A 842 -15.12 -11.75 -52.69
C HIS A 842 -15.57 -10.70 -51.66
N ARG A 843 -16.75 -10.10 -51.85
CA ARG A 843 -17.42 -9.28 -50.83
C ARG A 843 -18.61 -10.08 -50.28
N GLU A 844 -18.40 -10.70 -49.13
CA GLU A 844 -19.39 -11.45 -48.37
C GLU A 844 -20.31 -10.55 -47.51
N ARG A 845 -21.44 -11.14 -47.09
CA ARG A 845 -22.05 -10.86 -45.79
C ARG A 845 -21.08 -11.39 -44.71
N GLY A 846 -20.26 -10.50 -44.15
CA GLY A 846 -19.22 -10.83 -43.16
C GLY A 846 -17.83 -10.97 -43.81
N GLN A 847 -16.81 -10.23 -43.37
CA GLN A 847 -15.53 -10.17 -44.07
C GLN A 847 -14.71 -11.47 -43.94
N SER A 848 -14.64 -12.30 -44.97
CA SER A 848 -13.55 -13.27 -45.16
C SER A 848 -12.69 -12.91 -46.39
N LEU A 849 -11.45 -12.49 -46.15
CA LEU A 849 -10.42 -12.26 -47.17
C LEU A 849 -9.71 -13.60 -47.47
N ALA A 850 -10.37 -14.50 -48.21
CA ALA A 850 -9.70 -15.67 -48.76
C ALA A 850 -8.76 -15.26 -49.91
N ARG A 851 -7.52 -14.90 -49.56
CA ARG A 851 -6.41 -14.79 -50.51
C ARG A 851 -5.98 -16.23 -50.77
N HIS A 852 -6.24 -16.82 -51.94
CA HIS A 852 -5.44 -17.87 -52.63
C HIS A 852 -6.28 -18.46 -53.79
N CYS A 853 -6.15 -17.88 -55.00
CA CYS A 853 -6.48 -18.62 -56.22
C CYS A 853 -5.17 -19.19 -56.80
N PRO A 854 -4.95 -20.51 -56.82
CA PRO A 854 -3.82 -21.10 -57.54
C PRO A 854 -4.07 -21.02 -59.05
N VAL A 855 -3.02 -20.67 -59.80
CA VAL A 855 -3.00 -20.65 -61.27
C VAL A 855 -2.63 -22.06 -61.74
N TRP A 856 -3.52 -22.73 -62.47
CA TRP A 856 -3.18 -23.92 -63.25
C TRP A 856 -3.10 -23.53 -64.74
N PRO A 857 -1.95 -23.73 -65.43
CA PRO A 857 -1.87 -23.52 -66.87
C PRO A 857 -2.53 -24.69 -67.59
N ALA A 858 -3.68 -24.44 -68.23
CA ALA A 858 -4.32 -25.41 -69.13
C ALA A 858 -3.77 -25.21 -70.56
N CYS A 859 -2.82 -26.06 -70.97
CA CYS A 859 -2.57 -26.34 -72.38
C CYS A 859 -3.46 -27.52 -72.79
N GLY A 860 -4.55 -27.27 -73.51
CA GLY A 860 -5.44 -28.30 -74.04
C GLY A 860 -5.39 -28.35 -75.56
N ALA A 861 -4.72 -29.36 -76.12
CA ALA A 861 -4.88 -29.79 -77.50
C ALA A 861 -6.02 -30.83 -77.57
N HIS A 862 -7.05 -30.57 -78.38
CA HIS A 862 -8.17 -31.48 -78.60
C HIS A 862 -7.84 -32.52 -79.68
N LEU A 863 -7.92 -33.81 -79.34
CA LEU A 863 -8.08 -34.92 -80.29
C LEU A 863 -8.85 -36.06 -79.61
N GLU A 864 -10.08 -36.32 -80.05
CA GLU A 864 -10.91 -37.46 -79.63
C GLU A 864 -10.57 -38.72 -80.44
N ARG A 865 -10.29 -39.83 -79.77
CA ARG A 865 -10.59 -41.19 -80.27
C ARG A 865 -11.01 -42.11 -79.14
N VAL A 866 -12.11 -42.83 -79.39
CA VAL A 866 -12.74 -43.85 -78.55
C VAL A 866 -11.95 -45.16 -78.57
N ARG A 867 -11.63 -45.73 -77.39
CA ARG A 867 -11.70 -47.19 -77.11
C ARG A 867 -11.45 -47.52 -75.63
N ALA A 868 -12.22 -48.50 -75.15
CA ALA A 868 -12.23 -49.08 -73.81
C ALA A 868 -10.98 -49.93 -73.50
N LEU A 869 -10.61 -50.04 -72.21
CA LEU A 869 -10.24 -51.30 -71.51
C LEU A 869 -9.73 -51.07 -70.05
N ARG A 870 -10.37 -51.79 -69.11
CA ARG A 870 -9.90 -52.50 -67.88
C ARG A 870 -8.75 -51.96 -66.98
N ARG A 871 -9.06 -51.88 -65.67
CA ARG A 871 -8.16 -51.95 -64.46
C ARG A 871 -7.33 -53.26 -64.40
N PRO A 872 -6.41 -53.58 -63.43
CA PRO A 872 -6.08 -52.98 -62.10
C PRO A 872 -4.58 -53.02 -61.63
N GLY A 873 -4.29 -52.55 -60.40
CA GLY A 873 -3.13 -52.97 -59.54
C GLY A 873 -2.33 -51.80 -58.93
N LEU A 874 -2.39 -51.49 -57.61
CA LEU A 874 -1.76 -52.13 -56.42
C LEU A 874 -0.31 -51.68 -56.12
N CYS A 875 -0.11 -51.09 -54.92
CA CYS A 875 1.04 -51.17 -53.98
C CYS A 875 0.93 -49.95 -53.03
N ALA A 876 0.63 -50.04 -51.73
CA ALA A 876 1.18 -50.78 -50.58
C ALA A 876 1.99 -49.85 -49.65
N GLN A 877 1.72 -49.99 -48.34
CA GLN A 877 2.16 -49.20 -47.18
C GLN A 877 3.65 -49.37 -46.83
N HIS A 878 4.22 -48.41 -46.08
CA HIS A 878 4.89 -48.72 -44.81
C HIS A 878 5.06 -47.50 -43.87
N ASP A 879 4.85 -47.77 -42.58
CA ASP A 879 4.96 -46.92 -41.38
C ASP A 879 6.40 -46.53 -41.01
N THR A 880 6.60 -45.45 -40.26
CA THR A 880 7.00 -45.47 -38.82
C THR A 880 7.26 -44.08 -38.24
N GLU A 881 7.01 -43.98 -36.92
CA GLU A 881 7.03 -42.83 -36.01
C GLU A 881 8.41 -42.18 -35.78
N GLN A 882 8.42 -40.88 -35.47
CA GLN A 882 8.86 -40.29 -34.17
C GLN A 882 9.02 -38.76 -34.27
N ALA A 883 8.48 -38.05 -33.28
CA ALA A 883 8.57 -36.59 -33.05
C ALA A 883 9.96 -36.20 -32.46
N PRO A 884 10.38 -34.91 -32.31
CA PRO A 884 9.60 -33.84 -31.66
C PRO A 884 9.76 -32.39 -32.18
N GLY A 885 8.75 -31.56 -31.87
CA GLY A 885 8.85 -30.16 -31.42
C GLY A 885 9.52 -29.09 -32.29
N GLN A 886 8.73 -28.10 -32.73
CA GLN A 886 9.06 -26.69 -32.45
C GLN A 886 7.91 -25.73 -32.76
N PHE A 887 7.66 -24.87 -31.76
CA PHE A 887 6.83 -23.68 -31.79
C PHE A 887 7.12 -22.77 -32.99
N CYS A 888 6.07 -22.31 -33.69
CA CYS A 888 6.12 -21.09 -34.47
C CYS A 888 5.14 -20.07 -33.89
N ARG A 889 5.73 -19.05 -33.24
CA ARG A 889 5.08 -17.78 -32.88
C ARG A 889 4.66 -17.05 -34.16
N HIS A 890 3.37 -16.70 -34.28
CA HIS A 890 2.93 -15.66 -35.20
C HIS A 890 2.89 -14.31 -34.46
N ARG A 891 3.51 -13.30 -35.08
CA ARG A 891 3.35 -11.88 -34.79
C ARG A 891 1.95 -11.40 -35.17
#